data_AF-A0A0F6YGZ9-F1
#
_entry.id   AF-A0A0F6YGZ9-F1
#
_cell.length_a   1.000
_cell.length_b   1.000
_cell.length_c   1.000
_cell.angle_alpha   90.00
_cell.angle_beta   90.00
_cell.angle_gamma   90.00
#
_symmetry.space_group_name_H-M   'P 1'
#
loop_
_entity.id
_entity.type
_entity.pdbx_description
1 polymer ?
#
loop_
_entity_poly.entity_id
_entity_poly.type
_entity_poly.pdbx_seq_one_letter_code
_entity_poly.pdbx_strand_id
1 'polypeptide(L)'
;MRASREHLDGLARLHRIADAEERRAVFRQSIATLAAAASDLRPVPLEGLDPIALRDGTRMALASGLFEDLGWLKPAAAAGALYELGAALPAGDEKRELGRRVLRALHEGNAATFTLLATLLATGSRRGLSGSAIRARVALALDMPIGSGIRADPLALALIARRDLAEDWLITPSTGSLPSRRLAARLLERAAREAARRAKAGDAGALAIFDRPSVQSATQRLLSDREPLVWRHVATARGLLAQAIPRFGVEIDDSLHASLTPTEWRRAAASLASTMAIDAERARRRCADLLQSDLARRDPGLASAMILGLARAAEAEPDAAEELLNQLVRAGGLDAIEALIEIRAERVGGELGEWAARLALARLREDAIARDEGDDGRAALLRAIDFELRSRDERDGSLPTLRDQLDDAKAAFVEADARTAYGKAFGVLRNVEGILRLLEESRDEDRDARIESFLRLRELDSALLESSSLADLLQLGDKGAGAAHRVLDNVFERLTTYLGSRESEPVRGEVEHITLRLRRMRTLLHVVDADGGHLDERTAELRDRRLRTGRLLVKRAREDEPSPLRRIVGASLARACDAILREELGELSDVLIAAASHLHSEHDLGIVAEATMVPEAADAFRAYASLIERTERSARVTEARALTSLDGLKALIRHLPGAGSPRVEALRVALLAYAEAIESISDAGSLAELAGLLEGTSSAIAALGEASSALARLVVGARRRLGESMSGDVPNVGAALRAVDVAVLQAARAGQDASAVGDAEEPFDLGSLADAIAAGIDTLRVDLPLHLAEVAANVLARIVTLPAYAQRRSRPPRATSRAREAALPPWLPPSRTIGGFYVLRALGSGAVGSVFVARRAEERSNETAPRFALKVPEYAGSAARTLSEGEFLQLFREEAGALLAVPPHPNLAKLVTFDAGARPKPILVMELVEGPTLERIIETGALDMERALRVMWGIASGLGAMHEVGVGHLDLKPSNVILRDPDGPGPELETSVLVDFGLAGRKLRPGCATASYGAPEVWGLMPKGHSPRPMPADVYALGCVMYEILTGQTLFTGPTDLSIVTAHLQHDGDLRALDALVELEHDLLPLVDAIRHALRQDPRQRATIDDICRAIETCAPMLSRMRWPLPAPAILAA
;
A
#
# COMPACT_ATOMS: atom_id res chain seq x y z
N MET A 1 -55.65 -15.64 -5.66
CA MET A 1 -55.54 -14.29 -5.07
C MET A 1 -56.79 -13.86 -4.28
N ARG A 2 -58.03 -14.00 -4.78
CA ARG A 2 -59.25 -13.61 -4.02
C ARG A 2 -59.41 -14.32 -2.67
N ALA A 3 -59.36 -15.65 -2.62
CA ALA A 3 -59.48 -16.42 -1.37
C ALA A 3 -58.37 -16.11 -0.34
N SER A 4 -57.13 -15.89 -0.79
CA SER A 4 -56.02 -15.52 0.09
C SER A 4 -56.19 -14.13 0.72
N ARG A 5 -56.83 -13.19 0.01
CA ARG A 5 -57.13 -11.85 0.53
C ARG A 5 -58.25 -11.88 1.56
N GLU A 6 -59.29 -12.68 1.30
CA GLU A 6 -60.39 -12.89 2.26
C GLU A 6 -59.92 -13.47 3.59
N HIS A 7 -58.95 -14.40 3.56
CA HIS A 7 -58.34 -14.91 4.80
C HIS A 7 -57.54 -13.83 5.54
N LEU A 8 -56.78 -12.99 4.83
CA LEU A 8 -55.97 -11.93 5.45
C LEU A 8 -56.82 -10.75 5.98
N ASP A 9 -57.95 -10.45 5.35
CA ASP A 9 -58.96 -9.51 5.86
C ASP A 9 -59.48 -9.93 7.24
N GLY A 10 -59.53 -11.25 7.51
CA GLY A 10 -59.90 -11.82 8.79
C GLY A 10 -59.01 -11.32 9.95
N LEU A 11 -57.71 -11.13 9.69
CA LEU A 11 -56.76 -10.65 10.71
C LEU A 11 -57.09 -9.21 11.17
N ALA A 12 -57.47 -8.34 10.24
CA ALA A 12 -57.90 -6.97 10.54
C ALA A 12 -59.25 -6.90 11.26
N ARG A 13 -60.07 -7.96 11.19
CA ARG A 13 -61.40 -8.04 11.85
C ARG A 13 -61.37 -8.77 13.18
N LEU A 14 -60.24 -9.35 13.60
CA LEU A 14 -60.13 -10.13 14.85
C LEU A 14 -60.65 -9.41 16.09
N HIS A 15 -60.46 -8.09 16.19
CA HIS A 15 -60.94 -7.27 17.30
C HIS A 15 -62.47 -7.14 17.39
N ARG A 16 -63.21 -7.55 16.34
CA ARG A 16 -64.68 -7.50 16.25
C ARG A 16 -65.35 -8.85 16.50
N ILE A 17 -64.57 -9.94 16.58
CA ILE A 17 -65.09 -11.31 16.78
C ILE A 17 -65.20 -11.58 18.28
N ALA A 18 -66.44 -11.72 18.77
CA ALA A 18 -66.71 -11.96 20.19
C ALA A 18 -66.37 -13.40 20.63
N ASP A 19 -66.69 -14.38 19.79
CA ASP A 19 -66.44 -15.79 20.08
C ASP A 19 -64.95 -16.15 20.04
N ALA A 20 -64.48 -16.89 21.05
CA ALA A 20 -63.06 -17.19 21.22
C ALA A 20 -62.58 -18.30 20.27
N GLU A 21 -63.44 -19.27 19.93
CA GLU A 21 -63.11 -20.36 19.00
C GLU A 21 -63.08 -19.86 17.55
N GLU A 22 -64.08 -19.07 17.16
CA GLU A 22 -64.14 -18.40 15.86
C GLU A 22 -62.92 -17.48 15.66
N ARG A 23 -62.56 -16.70 16.69
CA ARG A 23 -61.36 -15.85 16.66
C ARG A 23 -60.08 -16.67 16.46
N ARG A 24 -59.96 -17.81 17.16
CA ARG A 24 -58.81 -18.71 17.02
C ARG A 24 -58.75 -19.33 15.62
N ALA A 25 -59.88 -19.75 15.06
CA ALA A 25 -59.97 -20.32 13.71
C ALA A 25 -59.55 -19.31 12.64
N VAL A 26 -60.10 -18.09 12.69
CA VAL A 26 -59.77 -16.99 11.76
C VAL A 26 -58.30 -16.61 11.88
N PHE A 27 -57.75 -16.53 13.10
CA PHE A 27 -56.32 -16.28 13.31
C PHE A 27 -55.44 -17.36 12.69
N ARG A 28 -55.73 -18.66 12.94
CA ARG A 28 -54.96 -19.77 12.36
C ARG A 28 -54.98 -19.75 10.83
N GLN A 29 -56.12 -19.49 10.22
CA GLN A 29 -56.25 -19.40 8.75
C GLN A 29 -55.47 -18.21 8.17
N SER A 30 -55.52 -17.06 8.85
CA SER A 30 -54.78 -15.85 8.46
C SER A 30 -53.26 -16.07 8.57
N ILE A 31 -52.79 -16.58 9.71
CA ILE A 31 -51.37 -16.84 9.97
C ILE A 31 -50.84 -17.96 9.07
N ALA A 32 -51.62 -19.01 8.79
CA ALA A 32 -51.24 -20.04 7.83
C ALA A 32 -51.05 -19.47 6.42
N THR A 33 -51.91 -18.53 6.02
CA THR A 33 -51.79 -17.84 4.72
C THR A 33 -50.53 -16.97 4.66
N LEU A 34 -50.22 -16.22 5.73
CA LEU A 34 -48.97 -15.46 5.85
C LEU A 34 -47.74 -16.37 5.85
N ALA A 35 -47.77 -17.46 6.61
CA ALA A 35 -46.70 -18.44 6.72
C ALA A 35 -46.37 -19.09 5.37
N ALA A 36 -47.41 -19.44 4.59
CA ALA A 36 -47.24 -19.96 3.24
C ALA A 36 -46.66 -18.91 2.28
N ALA A 37 -47.14 -17.67 2.32
CA ALA A 37 -46.61 -16.60 1.47
C ALA A 37 -45.13 -16.30 1.79
N ALA A 38 -44.78 -16.19 3.08
CA ALA A 38 -43.41 -15.97 3.54
C ALA A 38 -42.49 -17.13 3.16
N SER A 39 -42.92 -18.38 3.39
CA SER A 39 -42.13 -19.57 3.04
C SER A 39 -41.85 -19.65 1.54
N ASP A 40 -42.80 -19.23 0.70
CA ASP A 40 -42.63 -19.23 -0.75
C ASP A 40 -41.94 -17.96 -1.28
N LEU A 41 -41.63 -16.99 -0.41
CA LEU A 41 -41.11 -15.67 -0.77
C LEU A 41 -42.00 -14.95 -1.80
N ARG A 42 -43.32 -15.13 -1.67
CA ARG A 42 -44.32 -14.48 -2.52
C ARG A 42 -44.71 -13.13 -1.93
N PRO A 43 -45.00 -12.11 -2.77
CA PRO A 43 -45.54 -10.85 -2.28
C PRO A 43 -46.78 -11.09 -1.43
N VAL A 44 -46.79 -10.53 -0.22
CA VAL A 44 -47.92 -10.67 0.70
C VAL A 44 -48.88 -9.51 0.46
N PRO A 45 -50.17 -9.76 0.14
CA PRO A 45 -51.13 -8.70 -0.17
C PRO A 45 -51.70 -8.07 1.12
N LEU A 46 -50.83 -7.71 2.07
CA LEU A 46 -51.18 -6.86 3.21
C LEU A 46 -51.25 -5.38 2.81
N GLU A 47 -50.62 -5.01 1.69
CA GLU A 47 -50.73 -3.69 1.08
C GLU A 47 -52.19 -3.43 0.65
N GLY A 48 -52.82 -2.44 1.29
CA GLY A 48 -54.23 -2.07 1.05
C GLY A 48 -55.22 -2.47 2.15
N LEU A 49 -54.77 -3.13 3.23
CA LEU A 49 -55.54 -3.26 4.46
C LEU A 49 -55.42 -2.00 5.32
N ASP A 50 -56.45 -1.66 6.10
CA ASP A 50 -56.39 -0.55 7.06
C ASP A 50 -55.33 -0.84 8.15
N PRO A 51 -54.23 -0.06 8.23
CA PRO A 51 -53.16 -0.30 9.19
C PRO A 51 -53.61 -0.21 10.66
N ILE A 52 -54.66 0.58 10.95
CA ILE A 52 -55.21 0.72 12.30
C ILE A 52 -55.99 -0.54 12.67
N ALA A 53 -56.86 -1.02 11.76
CA ALA A 53 -57.59 -2.26 11.96
C ALA A 53 -56.65 -3.48 12.11
N LEU A 54 -55.57 -3.53 11.34
CA LEU A 54 -54.54 -4.57 11.45
C LEU A 54 -53.81 -4.53 12.79
N ARG A 55 -53.46 -3.32 13.28
CA ARG A 55 -52.89 -3.11 14.62
C ARG A 55 -53.85 -3.59 15.71
N ASP A 56 -55.11 -3.20 15.64
CA ASP A 56 -56.10 -3.54 16.67
C ASP A 56 -56.43 -5.04 16.68
N GLY A 57 -56.47 -5.68 15.50
CA GLY A 57 -56.55 -7.14 15.36
C GLY A 57 -55.33 -7.85 15.96
N THR A 58 -54.11 -7.33 15.72
CA THR A 58 -52.87 -7.86 16.31
C THR A 58 -52.84 -7.69 17.83
N ARG A 59 -53.27 -6.53 18.35
CA ARG A 59 -53.40 -6.29 19.80
C ARG A 59 -54.35 -7.29 20.43
N MET A 60 -55.50 -7.55 19.80
CA MET A 60 -56.45 -8.56 20.27
C MET A 60 -55.83 -9.96 20.29
N ALA A 61 -55.07 -10.34 19.26
CA ALA A 61 -54.38 -11.63 19.21
C ALA A 61 -53.28 -11.77 20.29
N LEU A 62 -52.52 -10.71 20.58
CA LEU A 62 -51.57 -10.66 21.68
C LEU A 62 -52.26 -10.80 23.05
N ALA A 63 -53.32 -10.02 23.28
CA ALA A 63 -54.09 -10.08 24.54
C ALA A 63 -54.79 -11.43 24.76
N SER A 64 -55.18 -12.10 23.68
CA SER A 64 -55.82 -13.43 23.72
C SER A 64 -54.83 -14.60 23.77
N GLY A 65 -53.51 -14.33 23.82
CA GLY A 65 -52.47 -15.37 23.87
C GLY A 65 -52.32 -16.20 22.59
N LEU A 66 -52.90 -15.79 21.46
CA LEU A 66 -52.91 -16.59 20.22
C LEU A 66 -51.52 -16.77 19.61
N PHE A 67 -50.60 -15.83 19.86
CA PHE A 67 -49.20 -15.93 19.42
C PHE A 67 -48.33 -16.89 20.26
N GLU A 68 -48.82 -17.38 21.40
CA GLU A 68 -48.16 -18.45 22.16
C GLU A 68 -48.50 -19.84 21.57
N ASP A 69 -49.62 -19.97 20.84
CA ASP A 69 -50.09 -21.21 20.19
C ASP A 69 -49.72 -21.24 18.70
N LEU A 70 -48.43 -21.29 18.40
CA LEU A 70 -47.89 -21.43 17.03
C LEU A 70 -47.20 -22.78 16.76
N GLY A 71 -47.21 -23.71 17.72
CA GLY A 71 -46.53 -25.00 17.63
C GLY A 71 -47.07 -25.94 16.53
N TRP A 72 -48.24 -25.64 15.97
CA TRP A 72 -48.82 -26.35 14.82
C TRP A 72 -48.20 -25.93 13.47
N LEU A 73 -47.38 -24.88 13.44
CA LEU A 73 -46.56 -24.49 12.29
C LEU A 73 -45.11 -24.91 12.49
N LYS A 74 -44.40 -25.16 11.38
CA LYS A 74 -42.94 -25.27 11.41
C LYS A 74 -42.34 -23.95 11.93
N PRO A 75 -41.30 -23.97 12.79
CA PRO A 75 -40.72 -22.75 13.38
C PRO A 75 -40.37 -21.66 12.37
N ALA A 76 -39.78 -22.02 11.23
CA ALA A 76 -39.46 -21.09 10.15
C ALA A 76 -40.72 -20.40 9.59
N ALA A 77 -41.77 -21.19 9.30
CA ALA A 77 -43.01 -20.68 8.74
C ALA A 77 -43.76 -19.74 9.71
N ALA A 78 -43.75 -20.08 11.01
CA ALA A 78 -44.27 -19.21 12.06
C ALA A 78 -43.49 -17.88 12.12
N ALA A 79 -42.15 -17.94 12.16
CA ALA A 79 -41.31 -16.75 12.23
C ALA A 79 -41.48 -15.84 11.00
N GLY A 80 -41.57 -16.42 9.80
CA GLY A 80 -41.87 -15.69 8.57
C GLY A 80 -43.22 -14.97 8.61
N ALA A 81 -44.27 -15.64 9.12
CA ALA A 81 -45.58 -15.00 9.30
C ALA A 81 -45.55 -13.82 10.27
N LEU A 82 -44.80 -13.94 11.38
CA LEU A 82 -44.61 -12.85 12.34
C LEU A 82 -43.84 -11.67 11.73
N TYR A 83 -42.84 -11.94 10.89
CA TYR A 83 -42.10 -10.90 10.17
C TYR A 83 -43.03 -10.11 9.24
N GLU A 84 -43.77 -10.80 8.38
CA GLU A 84 -44.67 -10.15 7.40
C GLU A 84 -45.75 -9.32 8.09
N LEU A 85 -46.34 -9.86 9.16
CA LEU A 85 -47.29 -9.12 9.98
C LEU A 85 -46.64 -7.89 10.64
N GLY A 86 -45.47 -8.05 11.26
CA GLY A 86 -44.73 -6.96 11.89
C GLY A 86 -44.29 -5.86 10.92
N ALA A 87 -43.92 -6.23 9.69
CA ALA A 87 -43.53 -5.31 8.64
C ALA A 87 -44.68 -4.40 8.21
N ALA A 88 -45.89 -4.96 8.11
CA ALA A 88 -47.12 -4.25 7.75
C ALA A 88 -47.72 -3.35 8.86
N LEU A 89 -47.31 -3.53 10.12
CA LEU A 89 -47.83 -2.75 11.24
C LEU A 89 -47.26 -1.32 11.31
N PRO A 90 -48.07 -0.34 11.76
CA PRO A 90 -47.58 0.99 12.12
C PRO A 90 -46.65 0.92 13.36
N ALA A 91 -45.90 1.98 13.62
CA ALA A 91 -45.07 2.07 14.82
C ALA A 91 -45.94 2.00 16.10
N GLY A 92 -45.59 1.12 17.04
CA GLY A 92 -46.37 0.87 18.26
C GLY A 92 -45.78 -0.27 19.11
N ASP A 93 -46.44 -0.57 20.23
CA ASP A 93 -46.05 -1.68 21.12
C ASP A 93 -46.18 -3.04 20.43
N GLU A 94 -47.20 -3.23 19.58
CA GLU A 94 -47.45 -4.47 18.86
C GLU A 94 -46.33 -4.79 17.88
N LYS A 95 -45.87 -3.79 17.11
CA LYS A 95 -44.72 -3.93 16.19
C LYS A 95 -43.44 -4.22 16.95
N ARG A 96 -43.22 -3.58 18.11
CA ARG A 96 -42.06 -3.85 18.98
C ARG A 96 -42.08 -5.27 19.54
N GLU A 97 -43.24 -5.77 19.96
CA GLU A 97 -43.40 -7.13 20.47
C GLU A 97 -43.15 -8.19 19.39
N LEU A 98 -43.78 -8.07 18.22
CA LEU A 98 -43.51 -8.98 17.11
C LEU A 98 -42.04 -8.90 16.65
N GLY A 99 -41.47 -7.69 16.61
CA GLY A 99 -40.05 -7.47 16.32
C GLY A 99 -39.13 -8.19 17.32
N ARG A 100 -39.44 -8.18 18.63
CA ARG A 100 -38.69 -8.93 19.64
C ARG A 100 -38.76 -10.44 19.40
N ARG A 101 -39.93 -10.97 19.05
CA ARG A 101 -40.10 -12.41 18.74
C ARG A 101 -39.33 -12.82 17.49
N VAL A 102 -39.37 -12.01 16.44
CA VAL A 102 -38.59 -12.23 15.21
C VAL A 102 -37.10 -12.15 15.49
N LEU A 103 -36.64 -11.17 16.28
CA LEU A 103 -35.24 -11.04 16.65
C LEU A 103 -34.74 -12.24 17.46
N ARG A 104 -35.55 -12.74 18.40
CA ARG A 104 -35.25 -13.97 19.14
C ARG A 104 -35.14 -15.17 18.19
N ALA A 105 -36.11 -15.35 17.29
CA ALA A 105 -36.09 -16.41 16.29
C ALA A 105 -34.89 -16.31 15.33
N LEU A 106 -34.43 -15.09 15.01
CA LEU A 106 -33.23 -14.86 14.22
C LEU A 106 -31.96 -15.32 14.94
N HIS A 107 -31.85 -15.10 16.27
CA HIS A 107 -30.65 -15.47 17.03
C HIS A 107 -30.65 -16.93 17.52
N GLU A 108 -31.80 -17.45 17.92
CA GLU A 108 -31.94 -18.76 18.59
C GLU A 108 -32.50 -19.85 17.66
N GLY A 109 -33.12 -19.48 16.54
CA GLY A 109 -33.72 -20.45 15.61
C GLY A 109 -32.69 -21.36 14.94
N ASN A 110 -33.15 -22.49 14.42
CA ASN A 110 -32.33 -23.37 13.58
C ASN A 110 -31.99 -22.72 12.22
N ALA A 111 -31.12 -23.37 11.43
CA ALA A 111 -30.65 -22.84 10.15
C ALA A 111 -31.80 -22.50 9.16
N ALA A 112 -32.85 -23.32 9.11
CA ALA A 112 -34.01 -23.07 8.24
C ALA A 112 -34.78 -21.81 8.64
N THR A 113 -35.01 -21.61 9.95
CA THR A 113 -35.67 -20.40 10.49
C THR A 113 -34.84 -19.16 10.21
N PHE A 114 -33.53 -19.23 10.49
CA PHE A 114 -32.61 -18.14 10.25
C PHE A 114 -32.55 -17.73 8.78
N THR A 115 -32.37 -18.69 7.87
CA THR A 115 -32.18 -18.42 6.44
C THR A 115 -33.41 -17.75 5.84
N LEU A 116 -34.62 -18.18 6.24
CA LEU A 116 -35.85 -17.54 5.81
C LEU A 116 -35.93 -16.08 6.31
N LEU A 117 -35.74 -15.84 7.61
CA LEU A 117 -35.77 -14.49 8.17
C LEU A 117 -34.68 -13.59 7.59
N ALA A 118 -33.47 -14.12 7.40
CA ALA A 118 -32.37 -13.38 6.79
C ALA A 118 -32.69 -13.01 5.33
N THR A 119 -33.34 -13.89 4.57
CA THR A 119 -33.80 -13.59 3.20
C THR A 119 -34.83 -12.47 3.19
N LEU A 120 -35.82 -12.53 4.08
CA LEU A 120 -36.84 -11.50 4.22
C LEU A 120 -36.24 -10.15 4.64
N LEU A 121 -35.28 -10.17 5.57
CA LEU A 121 -34.53 -8.97 5.97
C LEU A 121 -33.66 -8.39 4.85
N ALA A 122 -32.97 -9.24 4.08
CA ALA A 122 -32.14 -8.82 2.95
C ALA A 122 -33.00 -8.18 1.85
N THR A 123 -34.16 -8.77 1.53
CA THR A 123 -35.10 -8.23 0.54
C THR A 123 -35.82 -6.97 1.02
N GLY A 124 -36.04 -6.83 2.34
CA GLY A 124 -36.68 -5.69 2.98
C GLY A 124 -35.70 -4.56 3.41
N SER A 125 -35.80 -4.13 4.68
CA SER A 125 -35.18 -2.88 5.19
C SER A 125 -33.67 -2.93 5.48
N ARG A 126 -33.07 -1.76 5.78
CA ARG A 126 -31.62 -1.48 5.81
C ARG A 126 -30.79 -1.98 7.00
N ARG A 127 -31.38 -2.58 8.04
CA ARG A 127 -30.62 -2.91 9.27
C ARG A 127 -30.99 -4.29 9.80
N GLY A 128 -30.02 -5.21 9.85
CA GLY A 128 -30.22 -6.53 10.47
C GLY A 128 -29.13 -7.57 10.24
N LEU A 129 -28.28 -7.43 9.21
CA LEU A 129 -27.30 -8.48 8.84
C LEU A 129 -25.83 -8.14 9.09
N SER A 130 -25.54 -7.06 9.82
CA SER A 130 -24.16 -6.58 10.04
C SER A 130 -23.47 -7.11 11.29
N GLY A 131 -24.22 -7.60 12.29
CA GLY A 131 -23.65 -8.12 13.53
C GLY A 131 -22.80 -9.37 13.29
N SER A 132 -21.66 -9.50 13.96
CA SER A 132 -20.69 -10.59 13.74
C SER A 132 -21.31 -11.99 13.85
N ALA A 133 -22.10 -12.25 14.89
CA ALA A 133 -22.82 -13.51 15.05
C ALA A 133 -23.83 -13.78 13.92
N ILE A 134 -24.47 -12.74 13.38
CA ILE A 134 -25.39 -12.87 12.24
C ILE A 134 -24.59 -13.13 10.96
N ARG A 135 -23.43 -12.47 10.78
CA ARG A 135 -22.53 -12.72 9.65
C ARG A 135 -22.04 -14.17 9.64
N ALA A 136 -21.59 -14.70 10.78
CA ALA A 136 -21.18 -16.10 10.92
C ALA A 136 -22.31 -17.06 10.52
N ARG A 137 -23.55 -16.80 10.94
CA ARG A 137 -24.70 -17.63 10.57
C ARG A 137 -25.04 -17.56 9.08
N VAL A 138 -24.91 -16.38 8.44
CA VAL A 138 -25.06 -16.25 6.98
C VAL A 138 -23.94 -17.02 6.27
N ALA A 139 -22.69 -16.84 6.70
CA ALA A 139 -21.53 -17.54 6.13
C ALA A 139 -21.72 -19.06 6.20
N LEU A 140 -22.09 -19.59 7.37
CA LEU A 140 -22.42 -21.01 7.55
C LEU A 140 -23.54 -21.46 6.62
N ALA A 141 -24.65 -20.72 6.54
CA ALA A 141 -25.77 -21.08 5.66
C ALA A 141 -25.35 -21.16 4.17
N LEU A 142 -24.47 -20.26 3.73
CA LEU A 142 -23.91 -20.27 2.37
C LEU A 142 -22.88 -21.40 2.17
N ASP A 143 -22.16 -21.80 3.22
CA ASP A 143 -21.13 -22.84 3.17
C ASP A 143 -21.68 -24.28 3.24
N MET A 144 -22.97 -24.45 3.54
CA MET A 144 -23.56 -25.78 3.73
C MET A 144 -23.51 -26.64 2.46
N PRO A 145 -23.17 -27.94 2.58
CA PRO A 145 -23.15 -28.87 1.46
C PRO A 145 -24.53 -29.04 0.81
N ILE A 146 -24.49 -29.55 -0.43
CA ILE A 146 -25.64 -29.95 -1.23
C ILE A 146 -26.45 -31.01 -0.48
N GLY A 147 -27.77 -30.88 -0.48
CA GLY A 147 -28.64 -31.83 0.22
C GLY A 147 -28.84 -31.56 1.72
N SER A 148 -28.23 -30.52 2.29
CA SER A 148 -28.41 -30.11 3.70
C SER A 148 -29.84 -29.64 4.07
N GLY A 149 -30.76 -29.53 3.11
CA GLY A 149 -32.14 -29.08 3.35
C GLY A 149 -32.29 -27.58 3.64
N ILE A 150 -31.20 -26.81 3.64
CA ILE A 150 -31.21 -25.36 3.86
C ILE A 150 -31.43 -24.63 2.54
N ARG A 151 -32.39 -23.69 2.53
CA ARG A 151 -32.76 -22.93 1.35
C ARG A 151 -32.02 -21.59 1.28
N ALA A 152 -30.70 -21.63 1.08
CA ALA A 152 -29.80 -20.47 1.08
C ALA A 152 -29.74 -19.68 -0.24
N ASP A 153 -30.14 -20.28 -1.37
CA ASP A 153 -30.03 -19.63 -2.69
C ASP A 153 -30.84 -18.32 -2.81
N PRO A 154 -32.08 -18.21 -2.27
CA PRO A 154 -32.80 -16.93 -2.26
C PRO A 154 -32.09 -15.85 -1.43
N LEU A 155 -31.47 -16.23 -0.30
CA LEU A 155 -30.68 -15.32 0.52
C LEU A 155 -29.50 -14.80 -0.29
N ALA A 156 -28.78 -15.69 -0.97
CA ALA A 156 -27.63 -15.33 -1.79
C ALA A 156 -27.99 -14.28 -2.86
N LEU A 157 -29.08 -14.52 -3.61
CA LEU A 157 -29.56 -13.57 -4.61
C LEU A 157 -29.96 -12.23 -3.97
N ALA A 158 -30.63 -12.25 -2.81
CA ALA A 158 -31.04 -11.04 -2.11
C ALA A 158 -29.84 -10.19 -1.62
N LEU A 159 -28.76 -10.84 -1.17
CA LEU A 159 -27.53 -10.17 -0.73
C LEU A 159 -26.85 -9.43 -1.90
N ILE A 160 -26.76 -10.04 -3.09
CA ILE A 160 -26.14 -9.39 -4.25
C ILE A 160 -27.09 -8.41 -4.98
N ALA A 161 -28.41 -8.55 -4.78
CA ALA A 161 -29.41 -7.68 -5.39
C ALA A 161 -29.41 -6.25 -4.83
N ARG A 162 -28.83 -6.01 -3.65
CA ARG A 162 -28.76 -4.70 -3.01
C ARG A 162 -27.33 -4.17 -2.99
N ARG A 163 -27.15 -2.89 -3.31
CA ARG A 163 -25.80 -2.30 -3.44
C ARG A 163 -25.01 -2.32 -2.12
N ASP A 164 -25.65 -2.00 -1.01
CA ASP A 164 -25.03 -1.99 0.32
C ASP A 164 -24.61 -3.39 0.77
N LEU A 165 -25.49 -4.38 0.61
CA LEU A 165 -25.18 -5.76 0.97
C LEU A 165 -24.17 -6.40 -0.01
N ALA A 166 -24.24 -6.08 -1.30
CA ALA A 166 -23.26 -6.55 -2.28
C ALA A 166 -21.85 -6.00 -1.97
N GLU A 167 -21.76 -4.79 -1.42
CA GLU A 167 -20.47 -4.22 -0.97
C GLU A 167 -19.84 -5.09 0.14
N ASP A 168 -20.64 -5.44 1.15
CA ASP A 168 -20.21 -6.18 2.34
C ASP A 168 -19.96 -7.68 2.08
N TRP A 169 -20.70 -8.29 1.16
CA TRP A 169 -20.74 -9.75 0.97
C TRP A 169 -20.08 -10.25 -0.32
N LEU A 170 -19.90 -9.38 -1.32
CA LEU A 170 -19.33 -9.76 -2.62
C LEU A 170 -18.13 -8.90 -3.00
N ILE A 171 -18.27 -7.57 -3.01
CA ILE A 171 -17.28 -6.66 -3.58
C ILE A 171 -16.05 -6.60 -2.68
N THR A 172 -16.21 -6.21 -1.40
CA THR A 172 -15.09 -6.14 -0.45
C THR A 172 -14.47 -7.53 -0.21
N PRO A 173 -15.26 -8.60 0.00
CA PRO A 173 -14.69 -9.94 0.17
C PRO A 173 -13.97 -10.49 -1.06
N SER A 174 -14.22 -9.99 -2.28
CA SER A 174 -13.55 -10.48 -3.50
C SER A 174 -12.05 -10.17 -3.58
N THR A 175 -11.56 -9.23 -2.77
CA THR A 175 -10.13 -8.93 -2.56
C THR A 175 -9.68 -9.31 -1.14
N GLY A 176 -10.53 -9.99 -0.37
CA GLY A 176 -10.24 -10.41 1.00
C GLY A 176 -9.33 -11.62 1.09
N SER A 177 -9.29 -12.25 2.26
CA SER A 177 -8.63 -13.55 2.50
C SER A 177 -9.17 -14.66 1.61
N LEU A 178 -8.47 -15.79 1.58
CA LEU A 178 -8.96 -17.00 0.91
C LEU A 178 -10.37 -17.41 1.38
N PRO A 179 -10.67 -17.58 2.69
CA PRO A 179 -12.02 -17.86 3.16
C PRO A 179 -13.06 -16.83 2.69
N SER A 180 -12.73 -15.53 2.74
CA SER A 180 -13.62 -14.45 2.31
C SER A 180 -13.92 -14.51 0.81
N ARG A 181 -12.90 -14.72 -0.04
CA ARG A 181 -13.07 -14.86 -1.50
C ARG A 181 -13.85 -16.12 -1.86
N ARG A 182 -13.58 -17.24 -1.17
CA ARG A 182 -14.32 -18.50 -1.36
C ARG A 182 -15.79 -18.33 -1.01
N LEU A 183 -16.10 -17.66 0.11
CA LEU A 183 -17.48 -17.37 0.51
C LEU A 183 -18.20 -16.50 -0.52
N ALA A 184 -17.55 -15.45 -1.02
CA ALA A 184 -18.08 -14.59 -2.08
C ALA A 184 -18.32 -15.34 -3.39
N ALA A 185 -17.43 -16.27 -3.75
CA ALA A 185 -17.61 -17.13 -4.92
C ALA A 185 -18.79 -18.10 -4.74
N ARG A 186 -18.95 -18.71 -3.56
CA ARG A 186 -20.13 -19.54 -3.21
C ARG A 186 -21.43 -18.74 -3.23
N LEU A 187 -21.39 -17.49 -2.76
CA LEU A 187 -22.52 -16.56 -2.85
C LEU A 187 -22.95 -16.34 -4.30
N LEU A 188 -22.01 -16.11 -5.23
CA LEU A 188 -22.29 -15.96 -6.66
C LEU A 188 -22.91 -17.24 -7.26
N GLU A 189 -22.35 -18.40 -6.96
CA GLU A 189 -22.88 -19.69 -7.45
C GLU A 189 -24.35 -19.90 -7.03
N ARG A 190 -24.64 -19.69 -5.74
CA ARG A 190 -26.00 -19.83 -5.20
C ARG A 190 -26.97 -18.81 -5.78
N ALA A 191 -26.53 -17.55 -5.91
CA ALA A 191 -27.34 -16.50 -6.50
C ALA A 191 -27.62 -16.77 -7.99
N ALA A 192 -26.63 -17.27 -8.74
CA ALA A 192 -26.76 -17.64 -10.14
C ALA A 192 -27.79 -18.75 -10.33
N ARG A 193 -27.76 -19.76 -9.44
CA ARG A 193 -28.75 -20.84 -9.40
C ARG A 193 -30.16 -20.32 -9.13
N GLU A 194 -30.33 -19.44 -8.15
CA GLU A 194 -31.64 -18.81 -7.87
C GLU A 194 -32.13 -18.00 -9.07
N ALA A 195 -31.26 -17.18 -9.66
CA ALA A 195 -31.60 -16.34 -10.80
C ALA A 195 -31.99 -17.17 -12.03
N ALA A 196 -31.24 -18.23 -12.36
CA ALA A 196 -31.55 -19.13 -13.47
C ALA A 196 -32.91 -19.82 -13.26
N ARG A 197 -33.20 -20.29 -12.04
CA ARG A 197 -34.51 -20.87 -11.72
C ARG A 197 -35.65 -19.86 -11.83
N ARG A 198 -35.47 -18.63 -11.34
CA ARG A 198 -36.48 -17.56 -11.44
C ARG A 198 -36.73 -17.14 -12.88
N ALA A 199 -35.68 -17.05 -13.69
CA ALA A 199 -35.79 -16.78 -15.12
C ALA A 199 -36.60 -17.87 -15.84
N LYS A 200 -36.35 -19.15 -15.53
CA LYS A 200 -37.15 -20.27 -16.06
C LYS A 200 -38.63 -20.20 -15.65
N ALA A 201 -38.92 -19.58 -14.50
CA ALA A 201 -40.27 -19.32 -14.01
C ALA A 201 -40.89 -17.98 -14.52
N GLY A 202 -40.19 -17.23 -15.38
CA GLY A 202 -40.68 -15.99 -15.99
C GLY A 202 -40.20 -14.67 -15.36
N ASP A 203 -39.39 -14.72 -14.29
CA ASP A 203 -38.79 -13.52 -13.67
C ASP A 203 -37.39 -13.26 -14.26
N ALA A 204 -37.35 -12.55 -15.38
CA ALA A 204 -36.09 -12.14 -16.03
C ALA A 204 -35.32 -11.07 -15.24
N GLY A 205 -35.98 -10.36 -14.30
CA GLY A 205 -35.36 -9.30 -13.51
C GLY A 205 -34.23 -9.81 -12.59
N ALA A 206 -34.29 -11.09 -12.20
CA ALA A 206 -33.26 -11.75 -11.42
C ALA A 206 -31.90 -11.83 -12.14
N LEU A 207 -31.90 -11.90 -13.49
CA LEU A 207 -30.67 -11.98 -14.29
C LEU A 207 -29.94 -10.64 -14.38
N ALA A 208 -30.69 -9.52 -14.38
CA ALA A 208 -30.15 -8.17 -14.51
C ALA A 208 -29.19 -7.78 -13.37
N ILE A 209 -29.22 -8.50 -12.24
CA ILE A 209 -28.28 -8.30 -11.13
C ILE A 209 -26.83 -8.60 -11.57
N PHE A 210 -26.63 -9.60 -12.42
CA PHE A 210 -25.33 -10.00 -12.95
C PHE A 210 -24.80 -9.07 -14.05
N ASP A 211 -25.62 -8.13 -14.53
CA ASP A 211 -25.23 -7.08 -15.48
C ASP A 211 -24.71 -5.80 -14.81
N ARG A 212 -24.79 -5.72 -13.48
CA ARG A 212 -24.32 -4.54 -12.76
C ARG A 212 -22.79 -4.48 -12.79
N PRO A 213 -22.19 -3.31 -13.10
CA PRO A 213 -20.73 -3.17 -13.21
C PRO A 213 -19.96 -3.69 -11.99
N SER A 214 -20.44 -3.40 -10.77
CA SER A 214 -19.78 -3.83 -9.54
C SER A 214 -19.79 -5.35 -9.34
N VAL A 215 -20.90 -6.01 -9.71
CA VAL A 215 -21.03 -7.48 -9.64
C VAL A 215 -20.17 -8.13 -10.71
N GLN A 216 -20.13 -7.57 -11.92
CA GLN A 216 -19.26 -8.05 -13.01
C GLN A 216 -17.78 -7.94 -12.65
N SER A 217 -17.34 -6.80 -12.10
CA SER A 217 -15.95 -6.63 -11.65
C SER A 217 -15.57 -7.64 -10.57
N ALA A 218 -16.44 -7.87 -9.57
CA ALA A 218 -16.19 -8.88 -8.54
C ALA A 218 -16.18 -10.31 -9.12
N THR A 219 -17.08 -10.62 -10.04
CA THR A 219 -17.18 -11.92 -10.73
C THR A 219 -15.91 -12.19 -11.54
N GLN A 220 -15.47 -11.21 -12.32
CA GLN A 220 -14.25 -11.35 -13.14
C GLN A 220 -13.01 -11.52 -12.26
N ARG A 221 -12.92 -10.79 -11.14
CA ARG A 221 -11.81 -10.90 -10.18
C ARG A 221 -11.75 -12.30 -9.55
N LEU A 222 -12.87 -12.79 -9.04
CA LEU A 222 -12.96 -14.12 -8.42
C LEU A 222 -12.77 -15.25 -9.44
N LEU A 223 -13.26 -15.09 -10.68
CA LEU A 223 -12.97 -16.03 -11.77
C LEU A 223 -11.48 -16.03 -12.13
N SER A 224 -10.82 -14.87 -12.03
CA SER A 224 -9.39 -14.70 -12.31
C SER A 224 -8.48 -15.16 -11.16
N ASP A 225 -9.05 -15.54 -10.00
CA ASP A 225 -8.32 -16.10 -8.86
C ASP A 225 -7.57 -17.38 -9.28
N ARG A 226 -6.37 -17.59 -8.75
CA ARG A 226 -5.54 -18.77 -9.04
C ARG A 226 -5.89 -19.96 -8.16
N GLU A 227 -6.62 -19.76 -7.07
CA GLU A 227 -7.04 -20.84 -6.16
C GLU A 227 -8.29 -21.56 -6.70
N PRO A 228 -8.21 -22.87 -7.03
CA PRO A 228 -9.34 -23.66 -7.50
C PRO A 228 -10.55 -23.66 -6.56
N LEU A 229 -10.34 -23.54 -5.25
CA LEU A 229 -11.42 -23.44 -4.28
C LEU A 229 -12.28 -22.18 -4.46
N VAL A 230 -11.76 -21.14 -5.12
CA VAL A 230 -12.47 -19.88 -5.39
C VAL A 230 -13.09 -19.90 -6.78
N TRP A 231 -12.25 -20.00 -7.83
CA TRP A 231 -12.74 -19.81 -9.19
C TRP A 231 -13.72 -20.90 -9.65
N ARG A 232 -13.70 -22.10 -9.04
CA ARG A 232 -14.65 -23.19 -9.39
C ARG A 232 -16.10 -22.80 -9.18
N HIS A 233 -16.38 -22.05 -8.11
CA HIS A 233 -17.74 -21.63 -7.77
C HIS A 233 -18.23 -20.56 -8.77
N VAL A 234 -17.34 -19.65 -9.19
CA VAL A 234 -17.66 -18.64 -10.21
C VAL A 234 -17.77 -19.25 -11.61
N ALA A 235 -16.94 -20.23 -11.95
CA ALA A 235 -17.05 -20.99 -13.19
C ALA A 235 -18.41 -21.73 -13.25
N THR A 236 -18.82 -22.34 -12.14
CA THR A 236 -20.15 -22.96 -12.00
C THR A 236 -21.26 -21.92 -12.18
N ALA A 237 -21.15 -20.73 -11.55
CA ALA A 237 -22.10 -19.64 -11.72
C ALA A 237 -22.22 -19.21 -13.20
N ARG A 238 -21.09 -19.07 -13.90
CA ARG A 238 -21.03 -18.71 -15.32
C ARG A 238 -21.73 -19.74 -16.20
N GLY A 239 -21.51 -21.04 -15.99
CA GLY A 239 -22.18 -22.08 -16.76
C GLY A 239 -23.68 -22.20 -16.43
N LEU A 240 -24.08 -22.02 -15.17
CA LEU A 240 -25.50 -21.99 -14.77
C LEU A 240 -26.28 -20.83 -15.43
N LEU A 241 -25.60 -19.73 -15.76
CA LEU A 241 -26.20 -18.56 -16.40
C LEU A 241 -26.07 -18.59 -17.93
N ALA A 242 -25.25 -19.49 -18.51
CA ALA A 242 -24.90 -19.45 -19.94
C ALA A 242 -26.10 -19.61 -20.89
N GLN A 243 -27.14 -20.36 -20.50
CA GLN A 243 -28.37 -20.47 -21.31
C GLN A 243 -29.20 -19.19 -21.27
N ALA A 244 -29.29 -18.54 -20.11
CA ALA A 244 -30.13 -17.38 -19.88
C ALA A 244 -29.46 -16.05 -20.27
N ILE A 245 -28.12 -16.01 -20.22
CA ILE A 245 -27.27 -14.87 -20.57
C ILE A 245 -26.27 -15.33 -21.64
N PRO A 246 -26.58 -15.16 -22.94
CA PRO A 246 -25.79 -15.74 -24.04
C PRO A 246 -24.30 -15.35 -24.06
N ARG A 247 -23.94 -14.17 -23.53
CA ARG A 247 -22.53 -13.73 -23.45
C ARG A 247 -21.65 -14.75 -22.75
N PHE A 248 -22.16 -15.39 -21.69
CA PHE A 248 -21.37 -16.35 -20.91
C PHE A 248 -21.09 -17.61 -21.72
N GLY A 249 -21.98 -18.01 -22.63
CA GLY A 249 -21.70 -19.09 -23.58
C GLY A 249 -20.54 -18.74 -24.52
N VAL A 250 -20.54 -17.53 -25.07
CA VAL A 250 -19.45 -17.02 -25.93
C VAL A 250 -18.14 -16.93 -25.17
N GLU A 251 -18.14 -16.36 -23.96
CA GLU A 251 -16.95 -16.26 -23.12
C GLU A 251 -16.34 -17.62 -22.76
N ILE A 252 -17.17 -18.65 -22.53
CA ILE A 252 -16.69 -20.02 -22.29
C ILE A 252 -15.97 -20.54 -23.53
N ASP A 253 -16.54 -20.33 -24.72
CA ASP A 253 -15.98 -20.79 -25.99
C ASP A 253 -14.68 -20.06 -26.32
N ASP A 254 -14.65 -18.72 -26.16
CA ASP A 254 -13.46 -17.90 -26.35
C ASP A 254 -12.33 -18.30 -25.40
N SER A 255 -12.67 -18.64 -24.15
CA SER A 255 -11.71 -19.09 -23.13
C SER A 255 -11.11 -20.47 -23.42
N LEU A 256 -11.63 -21.21 -24.39
CA LEU A 256 -11.08 -22.48 -24.88
C LEU A 256 -10.20 -22.29 -26.13
N HIS A 257 -9.86 -21.06 -26.51
CA HIS A 257 -8.98 -20.80 -27.63
C HIS A 257 -7.54 -21.30 -27.35
N ALA A 258 -6.91 -21.92 -28.36
CA ALA A 258 -5.62 -22.59 -28.21
C ALA A 258 -4.41 -21.67 -27.93
N SER A 259 -4.59 -20.34 -28.10
CA SER A 259 -3.58 -19.33 -27.76
C SER A 259 -3.58 -18.90 -26.30
N LEU A 260 -4.60 -19.30 -25.54
CA LEU A 260 -4.76 -18.94 -24.13
C LEU A 260 -3.98 -19.89 -23.21
N THR A 261 -4.00 -19.61 -21.92
CA THR A 261 -3.24 -20.34 -20.91
C THR A 261 -4.01 -21.56 -20.37
N PRO A 262 -3.30 -22.59 -19.84
CA PRO A 262 -3.96 -23.73 -19.18
C PRO A 262 -4.94 -23.32 -18.06
N THR A 263 -4.67 -22.22 -17.35
CA THR A 263 -5.57 -21.74 -16.30
C THR A 263 -6.92 -21.26 -16.87
N GLU A 264 -6.91 -20.57 -18.00
CA GLU A 264 -8.13 -20.13 -18.69
C GLU A 264 -8.93 -21.33 -19.23
N TRP A 265 -8.23 -22.30 -19.83
CA TRP A 265 -8.86 -23.53 -20.30
C TRP A 265 -9.55 -24.30 -19.17
N ARG A 266 -8.90 -24.46 -18.02
CA ARG A 266 -9.48 -25.13 -16.84
C ARG A 266 -10.75 -24.44 -16.35
N ARG A 267 -10.75 -23.11 -16.21
CA ARG A 267 -11.94 -22.34 -15.80
C ARG A 267 -13.09 -22.49 -16.80
N ALA A 268 -12.78 -22.50 -18.10
CA ALA A 268 -13.75 -22.72 -19.16
C ALA A 268 -14.32 -24.14 -19.14
N ALA A 269 -13.47 -25.16 -18.95
CA ALA A 269 -13.89 -26.56 -18.83
C ALA A 269 -14.81 -26.80 -17.64
N ALA A 270 -14.53 -26.20 -16.48
CA ALA A 270 -15.42 -26.24 -15.31
C ALA A 270 -16.78 -25.58 -15.61
N SER A 271 -16.76 -24.41 -16.27
CA SER A 271 -17.98 -23.70 -16.67
C SER A 271 -18.80 -24.55 -17.64
N LEU A 272 -18.17 -25.16 -18.63
CA LEU A 272 -18.80 -26.05 -19.60
C LEU A 272 -19.46 -27.25 -18.91
N ALA A 273 -18.75 -27.93 -18.01
CA ALA A 273 -19.29 -29.05 -17.25
C ALA A 273 -20.54 -28.65 -16.43
N SER A 274 -20.53 -27.47 -15.81
CA SER A 274 -21.68 -26.98 -15.03
C SER A 274 -22.94 -26.69 -15.85
N THR A 275 -22.82 -26.47 -17.18
CA THR A 275 -24.00 -26.31 -18.07
C THR A 275 -24.86 -27.58 -18.14
N MET A 276 -24.33 -28.72 -17.71
CA MET A 276 -25.05 -29.99 -17.61
C MET A 276 -26.27 -29.90 -16.69
N ALA A 277 -26.26 -29.01 -15.68
CA ALA A 277 -27.43 -28.78 -14.83
C ALA A 277 -28.64 -28.17 -15.58
N ILE A 278 -28.45 -27.75 -16.83
CA ILE A 278 -29.45 -27.11 -17.68
C ILE A 278 -29.77 -27.96 -18.92
N ASP A 279 -28.72 -28.43 -19.60
CA ASP A 279 -28.80 -29.22 -20.84
C ASP A 279 -27.75 -30.33 -20.80
N ALA A 280 -28.09 -31.44 -20.16
CA ALA A 280 -27.15 -32.54 -19.91
C ALA A 280 -26.60 -33.15 -21.19
N GLU A 281 -27.44 -33.37 -22.21
CA GLU A 281 -27.01 -34.06 -23.43
C GLU A 281 -26.09 -33.18 -24.29
N ARG A 282 -26.33 -31.87 -24.36
CA ARG A 282 -25.39 -30.97 -25.04
C ARG A 282 -24.09 -30.83 -24.25
N ALA A 283 -24.16 -30.65 -22.93
CA ALA A 283 -22.97 -30.51 -22.09
C ALA A 283 -22.08 -31.75 -22.15
N ARG A 284 -22.66 -32.95 -22.03
CA ARG A 284 -21.94 -34.24 -22.08
C ARG A 284 -21.16 -34.40 -23.39
N ARG A 285 -21.80 -34.13 -24.53
CA ARG A 285 -21.14 -34.17 -25.85
C ARG A 285 -19.95 -33.19 -25.93
N ARG A 286 -20.18 -31.93 -25.53
CA ARG A 286 -19.12 -30.91 -25.57
C ARG A 286 -17.95 -31.23 -24.62
N CYS A 287 -18.22 -31.78 -23.44
CA CYS A 287 -17.18 -32.24 -22.51
C CYS A 287 -16.37 -33.40 -23.11
N ALA A 288 -17.03 -34.37 -23.73
CA ALA A 288 -16.37 -35.48 -24.41
C ALA A 288 -15.48 -34.99 -25.58
N ASP A 289 -15.98 -34.06 -26.40
CA ASP A 289 -15.22 -33.44 -27.49
C ASP A 289 -13.97 -32.72 -26.96
N LEU A 290 -14.11 -31.96 -25.86
CA LEU A 290 -12.98 -31.26 -25.25
C LEU A 290 -11.94 -32.22 -24.67
N LEU A 291 -12.36 -33.34 -24.06
CA LEU A 291 -11.44 -34.39 -23.58
C LEU A 291 -10.65 -35.08 -24.70
N GLN A 292 -11.19 -35.12 -25.92
CA GLN A 292 -10.52 -35.71 -27.09
C GLN A 292 -9.65 -34.70 -27.87
N SER A 293 -9.75 -33.42 -27.54
CA SER A 293 -9.07 -32.32 -28.23
C SER A 293 -7.55 -32.27 -27.98
N ASP A 294 -6.84 -31.46 -28.78
CA ASP A 294 -5.43 -31.13 -28.54
C ASP A 294 -5.21 -30.41 -27.20
N LEU A 295 -6.21 -29.68 -26.68
CA LEU A 295 -6.08 -28.97 -25.41
C LEU A 295 -5.97 -29.93 -24.24
N ALA A 296 -6.77 -31.00 -24.22
CA ALA A 296 -6.69 -32.05 -23.20
C ALA A 296 -5.36 -32.81 -23.24
N ARG A 297 -4.75 -32.96 -24.42
CA ARG A 297 -3.38 -33.49 -24.54
C ARG A 297 -2.32 -32.55 -23.97
N ARG A 298 -2.51 -31.23 -24.11
CA ARG A 298 -1.58 -30.20 -23.59
C ARG A 298 -1.74 -29.97 -22.09
N ASP A 299 -2.95 -30.08 -21.57
CA ASP A 299 -3.26 -29.92 -20.15
C ASP A 299 -4.24 -30.99 -19.65
N PRO A 300 -3.72 -32.11 -19.10
CA PRO A 300 -4.56 -33.15 -18.48
C PRO A 300 -5.42 -32.65 -17.32
N GLY A 301 -5.05 -31.51 -16.72
CA GLY A 301 -5.82 -30.85 -15.65
C GLY A 301 -7.19 -30.32 -16.07
N LEU A 302 -7.55 -30.38 -17.35
CA LEU A 302 -8.92 -30.12 -17.79
C LEU A 302 -9.92 -31.10 -17.19
N ALA A 303 -9.53 -32.36 -16.98
CA ALA A 303 -10.41 -33.35 -16.40
C ALA A 303 -10.76 -33.02 -14.94
N SER A 304 -9.76 -32.66 -14.12
CA SER A 304 -9.99 -32.23 -12.73
C SER A 304 -10.83 -30.96 -12.66
N ALA A 305 -10.61 -30.00 -13.57
CA ALA A 305 -11.42 -28.79 -13.64
C ALA A 305 -12.89 -29.06 -14.00
N MET A 306 -13.16 -29.97 -14.94
CA MET A 306 -14.53 -30.39 -15.25
C MET A 306 -15.21 -31.03 -14.04
N ILE A 307 -14.52 -31.91 -13.29
CA ILE A 307 -15.06 -32.52 -12.07
C ILE A 307 -15.52 -31.44 -11.09
N LEU A 308 -14.70 -30.42 -10.84
CA LEU A 308 -15.05 -29.32 -9.94
C LEU A 308 -16.30 -28.52 -10.37
N GLY A 309 -16.65 -28.53 -11.66
CA GLY A 309 -17.86 -27.89 -12.19
C GLY A 309 -19.13 -28.75 -12.08
N LEU A 310 -19.02 -30.03 -11.72
CA LEU A 310 -20.16 -30.97 -11.73
C LEU A 310 -20.99 -30.98 -10.46
N ALA A 311 -20.58 -30.30 -9.38
CA ALA A 311 -21.28 -30.33 -8.10
C ALA A 311 -22.79 -30.04 -8.23
N ARG A 312 -23.16 -29.04 -9.04
CA ARG A 312 -24.58 -28.69 -9.30
C ARG A 312 -25.25 -29.55 -10.35
N ALA A 313 -24.50 -30.03 -11.34
CA ALA A 313 -25.01 -30.99 -12.31
C ALA A 313 -25.42 -32.29 -11.61
N ALA A 314 -24.66 -32.76 -10.62
CA ALA A 314 -24.96 -33.96 -9.84
C ALA A 314 -26.27 -33.88 -9.02
N GLU A 315 -26.77 -32.68 -8.76
CA GLU A 315 -28.06 -32.46 -8.08
C GLU A 315 -29.23 -32.44 -9.07
N ALA A 316 -29.04 -31.84 -10.24
CA ALA A 316 -30.07 -31.72 -11.26
C ALA A 316 -30.21 -32.96 -12.16
N GLU A 317 -29.07 -33.55 -12.53
CA GLU A 317 -28.92 -34.61 -13.54
C GLU A 317 -27.88 -35.65 -13.04
N PRO A 318 -28.22 -36.45 -12.00
CA PRO A 318 -27.27 -37.30 -11.29
C PRO A 318 -26.64 -38.39 -12.18
N ASP A 319 -27.42 -39.02 -13.05
CA ASP A 319 -26.95 -40.11 -13.91
C ASP A 319 -25.93 -39.61 -14.95
N ALA A 320 -26.22 -38.46 -15.57
CA ALA A 320 -25.32 -37.83 -16.54
C ALA A 320 -24.01 -37.35 -15.90
N ALA A 321 -24.11 -36.83 -14.67
CA ALA A 321 -22.93 -36.43 -13.89
C ALA A 321 -22.06 -37.65 -13.54
N GLU A 322 -22.66 -38.77 -13.09
CA GLU A 322 -21.93 -40.01 -12.77
C GLU A 322 -21.21 -40.58 -14.00
N GLU A 323 -21.89 -40.64 -15.16
CA GLU A 323 -21.28 -41.11 -16.41
C GLU A 323 -20.06 -40.25 -16.80
N LEU A 324 -20.17 -38.93 -16.67
CA LEU A 324 -19.06 -38.04 -17.00
C LEU A 324 -17.92 -38.14 -15.98
N LEU A 325 -18.21 -38.22 -14.67
CA LEU A 325 -17.18 -38.43 -13.63
C LEU A 325 -16.32 -39.65 -13.91
N ASN A 326 -16.97 -40.73 -14.34
CA ASN A 326 -16.33 -41.98 -14.72
C ASN A 326 -15.35 -41.81 -15.89
N GLN A 327 -15.69 -41.00 -16.89
CA GLN A 327 -14.81 -40.66 -18.01
C GLN A 327 -13.65 -39.77 -17.56
N LEU A 328 -13.93 -38.77 -16.72
CA LEU A 328 -12.96 -37.79 -16.24
C LEU A 328 -11.87 -38.43 -15.37
N VAL A 329 -12.23 -39.33 -14.45
CA VAL A 329 -11.27 -40.05 -13.59
C VAL A 329 -10.35 -40.98 -14.42
N ARG A 330 -10.87 -41.55 -15.51
CA ARG A 330 -10.02 -42.33 -16.45
C ARG A 330 -8.97 -41.45 -17.11
N ALA A 331 -9.36 -40.25 -17.55
CA ALA A 331 -8.50 -39.34 -18.29
C ALA A 331 -7.51 -38.55 -17.40
N GLY A 332 -7.92 -38.10 -16.21
CA GLY A 332 -7.27 -37.01 -15.48
C GLY A 332 -6.24 -37.37 -14.40
N GLY A 333 -5.94 -38.65 -14.18
CA GLY A 333 -4.92 -39.07 -13.21
C GLY A 333 -5.21 -38.64 -11.76
N LEU A 334 -4.16 -38.34 -10.99
CA LEU A 334 -4.27 -38.02 -9.56
C LEU A 334 -5.05 -36.72 -9.27
N ASP A 335 -4.84 -35.68 -10.08
CA ASP A 335 -5.54 -34.39 -9.95
C ASP A 335 -7.06 -34.56 -10.08
N ALA A 336 -7.52 -35.44 -10.97
CA ALA A 336 -8.94 -35.75 -11.11
C ALA A 336 -9.50 -36.53 -9.91
N ILE A 337 -8.68 -37.37 -9.29
CA ILE A 337 -9.07 -38.10 -8.07
C ILE A 337 -9.19 -37.14 -6.88
N GLU A 338 -8.26 -36.19 -6.71
CA GLU A 338 -8.39 -35.15 -5.68
C GLU A 338 -9.62 -34.27 -5.91
N ALA A 339 -9.90 -33.88 -7.17
CA ALA A 339 -11.12 -33.16 -7.50
C ALA A 339 -12.39 -33.97 -7.19
N LEU A 340 -12.37 -35.29 -7.40
CA LEU A 340 -13.47 -36.18 -7.05
C LEU A 340 -13.74 -36.20 -5.54
N ILE A 341 -12.69 -36.29 -4.71
CA ILE A 341 -12.81 -36.21 -3.25
C ILE A 341 -13.47 -34.89 -2.85
N GLU A 342 -13.05 -33.79 -3.45
CA GLU A 342 -13.59 -32.47 -3.17
C GLU A 342 -15.09 -32.38 -3.47
N ILE A 343 -15.56 -32.87 -4.63
CA ILE A 343 -17.01 -32.81 -4.93
C ILE A 343 -17.83 -33.77 -4.08
N ARG A 344 -17.26 -34.93 -3.71
CA ARG A 344 -17.92 -35.92 -2.85
C ARG A 344 -18.22 -35.32 -1.49
N ALA A 345 -17.28 -34.55 -0.94
CA ALA A 345 -17.46 -33.85 0.31
C ALA A 345 -18.46 -32.68 0.24
N GLU A 346 -18.83 -32.20 -0.96
CA GLU A 346 -19.85 -31.15 -1.10
C GLU A 346 -21.29 -31.70 -1.08
N ARG A 347 -21.52 -33.01 -0.92
CA ARG A 347 -22.87 -33.61 -0.89
C ARG A 347 -23.14 -34.36 0.41
N VAL A 348 -24.27 -34.07 1.05
CA VAL A 348 -24.76 -34.79 2.23
C VAL A 348 -25.45 -36.09 1.80
N GLY A 349 -25.07 -37.22 2.41
CA GLY A 349 -25.85 -38.46 2.40
C GLY A 349 -26.12 -39.07 1.02
N GLY A 350 -25.19 -38.95 0.05
CA GLY A 350 -25.39 -39.50 -1.29
C GLY A 350 -24.13 -40.13 -1.90
N GLU A 351 -24.36 -41.14 -2.74
CA GLU A 351 -23.39 -41.97 -3.47
C GLU A 351 -22.73 -41.26 -4.67
N LEU A 352 -22.54 -39.92 -4.63
CA LEU A 352 -21.98 -39.20 -5.79
C LEU A 352 -20.58 -39.72 -6.11
N GLY A 353 -20.36 -40.15 -7.34
CA GLY A 353 -19.06 -40.61 -7.81
C GLY A 353 -18.59 -41.89 -7.11
N GLU A 354 -19.48 -42.75 -6.63
CA GLU A 354 -19.08 -44.03 -6.00
C GLU A 354 -18.37 -44.98 -6.95
N TRP A 355 -18.85 -45.08 -8.19
CA TRP A 355 -18.16 -45.90 -9.17
C TRP A 355 -16.84 -45.24 -9.58
N ALA A 356 -16.83 -43.92 -9.73
CA ALA A 356 -15.63 -43.15 -9.98
C ALA A 356 -14.58 -43.34 -8.85
N ALA A 357 -15.02 -43.39 -7.59
CA ALA A 357 -14.17 -43.64 -6.42
C ALA A 357 -13.62 -45.07 -6.41
N ARG A 358 -14.45 -46.07 -6.72
CA ARG A 358 -13.98 -47.47 -6.87
C ARG A 358 -12.96 -47.61 -7.99
N LEU A 359 -13.18 -46.93 -9.11
CA LEU A 359 -12.23 -46.89 -10.23
C LEU A 359 -10.92 -46.21 -9.82
N ALA A 360 -10.99 -45.09 -9.11
CA ALA A 360 -9.82 -44.39 -8.57
C ALA A 360 -9.01 -45.28 -7.61
N LEU A 361 -9.68 -45.97 -6.67
CA LEU A 361 -9.04 -46.92 -5.75
C LEU A 361 -8.35 -48.08 -6.48
N ALA A 362 -8.98 -48.62 -7.53
CA ALA A 362 -8.36 -49.68 -8.35
C ALA A 362 -7.06 -49.18 -9.01
N ARG A 363 -7.09 -47.98 -9.58
CA ARG A 363 -5.92 -47.33 -10.20
C ARG A 363 -4.81 -47.03 -9.18
N LEU A 364 -5.17 -46.53 -8.00
CA LEU A 364 -4.20 -46.24 -6.93
C LEU A 364 -3.48 -47.50 -6.44
N ARG A 365 -4.15 -48.67 -6.43
CA ARG A 365 -3.51 -49.94 -6.08
C ARG A 365 -2.49 -50.37 -7.13
N GLU A 366 -2.73 -50.10 -8.41
CA GLU A 366 -1.76 -50.35 -9.49
C GLU A 366 -0.57 -49.40 -9.39
N ASP A 367 -0.81 -48.11 -9.11
CA ASP A 367 0.26 -47.10 -8.94
C ASP A 367 1.08 -47.33 -7.66
N ALA A 368 0.47 -47.79 -6.56
CA ALA A 368 1.16 -48.09 -5.30
C ALA A 368 2.15 -49.28 -5.40
N ILE A 369 2.01 -50.13 -6.42
CA ILE A 369 2.95 -51.21 -6.73
C ILE A 369 4.23 -50.66 -7.38
N ALA A 370 4.16 -49.51 -8.06
CA ALA A 370 5.30 -48.75 -8.56
C ALA A 370 5.83 -47.80 -7.46
N ARG A 371 6.54 -48.35 -6.46
CA ARG A 371 7.06 -47.58 -5.32
C ARG A 371 8.01 -46.46 -5.77
N ASP A 372 7.63 -45.21 -5.53
CA ASP A 372 8.53 -44.05 -5.60
C ASP A 372 9.29 -43.95 -4.26
N GLU A 373 10.48 -44.56 -4.19
CA GLU A 373 11.27 -44.63 -2.95
C GLU A 373 11.91 -43.28 -2.54
N GLY A 374 11.78 -42.23 -3.37
CA GLY A 374 12.41 -40.91 -3.16
C GLY A 374 11.52 -39.80 -2.61
N ASP A 375 10.18 -39.92 -2.67
CA ASP A 375 9.25 -38.85 -2.23
C ASP A 375 8.22 -39.36 -1.20
N ASP A 376 8.54 -39.17 0.08
CA ASP A 376 7.65 -39.52 1.19
C ASP A 376 6.36 -38.71 1.22
N GLY A 377 6.37 -37.47 0.70
CA GLY A 377 5.16 -36.66 0.57
C GLY A 377 4.19 -37.26 -0.45
N ARG A 378 4.71 -37.83 -1.53
CA ARG A 378 3.90 -38.55 -2.52
C ARG A 378 3.28 -39.81 -1.92
N ALA A 379 4.06 -40.56 -1.14
CA ALA A 379 3.54 -41.73 -0.42
C ALA A 379 2.43 -41.33 0.57
N ALA A 380 2.61 -40.23 1.30
CA ALA A 380 1.60 -39.68 2.21
C ALA A 380 0.33 -39.23 1.46
N LEU A 381 0.47 -38.58 0.31
CA LEU A 381 -0.65 -38.16 -0.53
C LEU A 381 -1.49 -39.36 -1.00
N LEU A 382 -0.85 -40.43 -1.49
CA LEU A 382 -1.55 -41.64 -1.90
C LEU A 382 -2.30 -42.30 -0.73
N ARG A 383 -1.69 -42.33 0.47
CA ARG A 383 -2.36 -42.82 1.69
C ARG A 383 -3.58 -41.96 2.06
N ALA A 384 -3.45 -40.64 1.99
CA ALA A 384 -4.55 -39.72 2.27
C ALA A 384 -5.71 -39.92 1.30
N ILE A 385 -5.41 -40.02 0.00
CA ILE A 385 -6.41 -40.22 -1.06
C ILE A 385 -7.12 -41.57 -0.89
N ASP A 386 -6.40 -42.66 -0.63
CA ASP A 386 -7.01 -43.98 -0.37
C ASP A 386 -7.98 -43.92 0.83
N PHE A 387 -7.58 -43.23 1.90
CA PHE A 387 -8.41 -43.05 3.09
C PHE A 387 -9.65 -42.18 2.80
N GLU A 388 -9.49 -41.06 2.10
CA GLU A 388 -10.56 -40.09 1.82
C GLU A 388 -11.60 -40.60 0.81
N LEU A 389 -11.21 -41.46 -0.14
CA LEU A 389 -12.13 -42.07 -1.12
C LEU A 389 -13.10 -43.08 -0.49
N ARG A 390 -12.68 -43.77 0.58
CA ARG A 390 -13.51 -44.74 1.30
C ARG A 390 -14.64 -44.03 2.04
N SER A 391 -15.81 -44.67 2.10
CA SER A 391 -16.93 -44.20 2.91
C SER A 391 -16.57 -44.22 4.40
N ARG A 392 -17.26 -43.43 5.23
CA ARG A 392 -17.02 -43.41 6.68
C ARG A 392 -17.18 -44.80 7.31
N ASP A 393 -18.15 -45.59 6.84
CA ASP A 393 -18.41 -46.95 7.34
C ASP A 393 -17.30 -47.95 6.95
N GLU A 394 -16.64 -47.74 5.80
CA GLU A 394 -15.51 -48.56 5.35
C GLU A 394 -14.17 -48.23 6.05
N ARG A 395 -14.12 -47.16 6.85
CA ARG A 395 -12.91 -46.72 7.59
C ARG A 395 -12.78 -47.38 8.98
N ASP A 396 -13.53 -48.45 9.23
CA ASP A 396 -13.70 -49.13 10.53
C ASP A 396 -12.38 -49.24 11.34
N GLY A 397 -12.43 -48.78 12.60
CA GLY A 397 -11.28 -48.70 13.53
C GLY A 397 -10.44 -47.41 13.47
N SER A 398 -10.65 -46.52 12.50
CA SER A 398 -9.90 -45.25 12.37
C SER A 398 -10.58 -44.09 13.11
N LEU A 399 -9.79 -43.16 13.68
CA LEU A 399 -10.32 -41.94 14.29
C LEU A 399 -10.91 -40.99 13.21
N PRO A 400 -11.99 -40.26 13.50
CA PRO A 400 -12.57 -39.30 12.55
C PRO A 400 -11.60 -38.13 12.29
N THR A 401 -11.48 -37.72 11.03
CA THR A 401 -10.62 -36.59 10.62
C THR A 401 -11.15 -35.26 11.17
N LEU A 402 -10.34 -34.21 11.14
CA LEU A 402 -10.82 -32.87 11.48
C LEU A 402 -12.00 -32.42 10.59
N ARG A 403 -11.95 -32.75 9.29
CA ARG A 403 -13.04 -32.48 8.34
C ARG A 403 -14.32 -33.21 8.77
N ASP A 404 -14.20 -34.48 9.16
CA ASP A 404 -15.35 -35.27 9.58
C ASP A 404 -16.05 -34.65 10.81
N GLN A 405 -15.25 -34.24 11.80
CA GLN A 405 -15.74 -33.61 13.03
C GLN A 405 -16.34 -32.22 12.76
N LEU A 406 -15.79 -31.47 11.81
CA LEU A 406 -16.34 -30.18 11.38
C LEU A 406 -17.68 -30.36 10.67
N ASP A 407 -17.82 -31.37 9.82
CA ASP A 407 -19.09 -31.71 9.16
C ASP A 407 -20.14 -32.12 10.20
N ASP A 408 -19.77 -32.86 11.25
CA ASP A 408 -20.65 -33.20 12.35
C ASP A 408 -21.12 -31.96 13.15
N ALA A 409 -20.27 -30.92 13.24
CA ALA A 409 -20.62 -29.64 13.85
C ALA A 409 -21.55 -28.81 12.95
N LYS A 410 -21.32 -28.81 11.64
CA LYS A 410 -22.23 -28.21 10.64
C LYS A 410 -23.59 -28.90 10.64
N ALA A 411 -23.63 -30.23 10.68
CA ALA A 411 -24.87 -30.99 10.79
C ALA A 411 -25.66 -30.61 12.06
N ALA A 412 -24.98 -30.46 13.20
CA ALA A 412 -25.62 -29.98 14.43
C ALA A 412 -26.19 -28.55 14.30
N PHE A 413 -25.57 -27.67 13.51
CA PHE A 413 -26.14 -26.34 13.22
C PHE A 413 -27.41 -26.41 12.37
N VAL A 414 -27.51 -27.40 11.47
CA VAL A 414 -28.70 -27.61 10.64
C VAL A 414 -29.85 -28.24 11.44
N GLU A 415 -29.57 -29.33 12.14
CA GLU A 415 -30.58 -30.24 12.72
C GLU A 415 -30.93 -29.91 14.17
N ALA A 416 -29.95 -29.46 14.96
CA ALA A 416 -30.09 -29.20 16.39
C ALA A 416 -30.15 -27.68 16.66
N ASP A 417 -29.18 -27.15 17.41
CA ASP A 417 -29.11 -25.74 17.78
C ASP A 417 -27.68 -25.19 17.73
N ALA A 418 -27.57 -23.86 17.80
CA ALA A 418 -26.30 -23.13 17.78
C ALA A 418 -25.35 -23.53 18.91
N ARG A 419 -25.88 -23.91 20.08
CA ARG A 419 -25.09 -24.31 21.26
C ARG A 419 -24.42 -25.66 21.07
N THR A 420 -25.15 -26.62 20.49
CA THR A 420 -24.65 -27.96 20.18
C THR A 420 -23.59 -27.90 19.09
N ALA A 421 -23.84 -27.10 18.05
CA ALA A 421 -22.87 -26.83 16.99
C ALA A 421 -21.56 -26.23 17.55
N TYR A 422 -21.67 -25.21 18.42
CA TYR A 422 -20.53 -24.63 19.12
C TYR A 422 -19.74 -25.66 19.95
N GLY A 423 -20.43 -26.50 20.72
CA GLY A 423 -19.78 -27.52 21.55
C GLY A 423 -18.96 -28.52 20.73
N LYS A 424 -19.48 -28.95 19.57
CA LYS A 424 -18.73 -29.80 18.63
C LYS A 424 -17.55 -29.07 18.01
N ALA A 425 -17.74 -27.83 17.56
CA ALA A 425 -16.67 -27.00 17.00
C ALA A 425 -15.52 -26.74 18.00
N PHE A 426 -15.84 -26.57 19.28
CA PHE A 426 -14.83 -26.46 20.34
C PHE A 426 -14.01 -27.76 20.49
N GLY A 427 -14.63 -28.92 20.29
CA GLY A 427 -13.94 -30.21 20.20
C GLY A 427 -12.94 -30.26 19.04
N VAL A 428 -13.34 -29.78 17.86
CA VAL A 428 -12.46 -29.66 16.68
C VAL A 428 -11.24 -28.79 16.98
N LEU A 429 -11.46 -27.62 17.60
CA LEU A 429 -10.38 -26.69 17.99
C LEU A 429 -9.35 -27.36 18.90
N ARG A 430 -9.80 -28.14 19.89
CA ARG A 430 -8.91 -28.86 20.81
C ARG A 430 -8.07 -29.93 20.09
N ASN A 431 -8.63 -30.56 19.06
CA ASN A 431 -7.91 -31.53 18.23
C ASN A 431 -6.91 -30.85 17.29
N VAL A 432 -7.25 -29.67 16.75
CA VAL A 432 -6.30 -28.79 16.03
C VAL A 432 -5.09 -28.46 16.92
N GLU A 433 -5.31 -28.05 18.17
CA GLU A 433 -4.21 -27.78 19.11
C GLU A 433 -3.35 -29.02 19.41
N GLY A 434 -3.97 -30.21 19.43
CA GLY A 434 -3.27 -31.48 19.55
C GLY A 434 -2.36 -31.76 18.35
N ILE A 435 -2.88 -31.60 17.14
CA ILE A 435 -2.14 -31.79 15.89
C ILE A 435 -0.96 -30.81 15.79
N LEU A 436 -1.14 -29.55 16.18
CA LEU A 436 -0.04 -28.57 16.18
C LEU A 436 1.09 -28.96 17.14
N ARG A 437 0.76 -29.46 18.34
CA ARG A 437 1.79 -29.96 19.27
C ARG A 437 2.60 -31.10 18.65
N LEU A 438 1.93 -32.04 17.98
CA LEU A 438 2.61 -33.15 17.29
C LEU A 438 3.53 -32.65 16.17
N LEU A 439 3.10 -31.64 15.40
CA LEU A 439 3.94 -31.02 14.35
C LEU A 439 5.15 -30.28 14.95
N GLU A 440 4.96 -29.54 16.03
CA GLU A 440 6.05 -28.82 16.72
C GLU A 440 7.09 -29.78 17.32
N GLU A 441 6.64 -30.95 17.82
CA GLU A 441 7.49 -31.99 18.38
C GLU A 441 8.17 -32.87 17.31
N SER A 442 7.63 -32.91 16.08
CA SER A 442 8.14 -33.79 15.01
C SER A 442 9.53 -33.36 14.54
N ARG A 443 10.32 -34.30 14.02
CA ARG A 443 11.60 -34.03 13.35
C ARG A 443 11.63 -34.75 12.01
N ASP A 444 12.10 -34.07 10.96
CA ASP A 444 12.14 -34.61 9.59
C ASP A 444 13.24 -35.67 9.38
N GLU A 445 13.83 -36.18 10.46
CA GLU A 445 14.96 -37.11 10.45
C GLU A 445 14.55 -38.51 9.95
N ASP A 446 13.32 -38.95 10.22
CA ASP A 446 12.78 -40.24 9.77
C ASP A 446 11.58 -40.11 8.82
N ARG A 447 11.33 -41.20 8.09
CA ARG A 447 10.29 -41.30 7.05
C ARG A 447 8.88 -41.15 7.60
N ASP A 448 8.58 -41.76 8.74
CA ASP A 448 7.23 -41.80 9.29
C ASP A 448 6.83 -40.41 9.79
N ALA A 449 7.76 -39.67 10.40
CA ALA A 449 7.54 -38.27 10.80
C ALA A 449 7.25 -37.35 9.61
N ARG A 450 7.91 -37.54 8.46
CA ARG A 450 7.64 -36.78 7.23
C ARG A 450 6.26 -37.09 6.66
N ILE A 451 5.88 -38.37 6.62
CA ILE A 451 4.55 -38.81 6.17
C ILE A 451 3.47 -38.23 7.08
N GLU A 452 3.64 -38.35 8.40
CA GLU A 452 2.68 -37.85 9.38
C GLU A 452 2.53 -36.32 9.29
N SER A 453 3.65 -35.60 9.15
CA SER A 453 3.62 -34.15 8.96
C SER A 453 2.80 -33.75 7.72
N PHE A 454 2.95 -34.47 6.61
CA PHE A 454 2.14 -34.23 5.41
C PHE A 454 0.64 -34.40 5.69
N LEU A 455 0.25 -35.52 6.31
CA LEU A 455 -1.15 -35.85 6.61
C LEU A 455 -1.79 -34.80 7.51
N ARG A 456 -1.07 -34.39 8.57
CA ARG A 456 -1.54 -33.38 9.52
C ARG A 456 -1.66 -31.98 8.91
N LEU A 457 -0.73 -31.59 8.05
CA LEU A 457 -0.84 -30.32 7.33
C LEU A 457 -2.05 -30.31 6.38
N ARG A 458 -2.32 -31.42 5.67
CA ARG A 458 -3.52 -31.55 4.82
C ARG A 458 -4.82 -31.44 5.63
N GLU A 459 -4.88 -32.07 6.81
CA GLU A 459 -6.04 -31.96 7.70
C GLU A 459 -6.24 -30.52 8.21
N LEU A 460 -5.17 -29.84 8.60
CA LEU A 460 -5.23 -28.43 9.02
C LEU A 460 -5.67 -27.51 7.87
N ASP A 461 -5.11 -27.66 6.67
CA ASP A 461 -5.54 -26.88 5.49
C ASP A 461 -7.07 -26.97 5.30
N SER A 462 -7.58 -28.19 5.19
CA SER A 462 -8.99 -28.44 4.85
C SER A 462 -9.96 -27.99 5.94
N ALA A 463 -9.63 -28.20 7.22
CA ALA A 463 -10.53 -27.90 8.32
C ALA A 463 -10.47 -26.45 8.81
N LEU A 464 -9.34 -25.76 8.62
CA LEU A 464 -9.06 -24.47 9.26
C LEU A 464 -8.77 -23.33 8.27
N LEU A 465 -8.02 -23.57 7.19
CA LEU A 465 -7.48 -22.51 6.34
C LEU A 465 -8.30 -22.28 5.07
N GLU A 466 -8.85 -23.34 4.50
CA GLU A 466 -9.62 -23.27 3.26
C GLU A 466 -11.03 -22.67 3.46
N SER A 467 -11.56 -22.64 4.68
CA SER A 467 -12.92 -22.16 5.00
C SER A 467 -12.96 -21.53 6.41
N SER A 468 -13.79 -20.51 6.59
CA SER A 468 -14.05 -19.88 7.90
C SER A 468 -14.99 -20.68 8.79
N SER A 469 -15.46 -21.85 8.36
CA SER A 469 -16.48 -22.65 9.03
C SER A 469 -16.24 -22.88 10.53
N LEU A 470 -15.01 -23.24 10.90
CA LEU A 470 -14.66 -23.46 12.30
C LEU A 470 -14.78 -22.15 13.10
N ALA A 471 -14.26 -21.04 12.56
CA ALA A 471 -14.36 -19.72 13.18
C ALA A 471 -15.82 -19.27 13.32
N ASP A 472 -16.63 -19.45 12.27
CA ASP A 472 -18.04 -19.08 12.26
C ASP A 472 -18.86 -19.91 13.26
N LEU A 473 -18.59 -21.22 13.37
CA LEU A 473 -19.24 -22.10 14.36
C LEU A 473 -18.85 -21.73 15.80
N LEU A 474 -17.59 -21.39 16.04
CA LEU A 474 -17.13 -20.95 17.37
C LEU A 474 -17.77 -19.59 17.74
N GLN A 475 -18.02 -18.72 16.77
CA GLN A 475 -18.68 -17.44 16.99
C GLN A 475 -20.16 -17.59 17.40
N LEU A 476 -20.81 -18.73 17.13
CA LEU A 476 -22.19 -18.99 17.57
C LEU A 476 -22.37 -19.04 19.09
N GLY A 477 -21.31 -19.43 19.82
CA GLY A 477 -21.33 -19.55 21.28
C GLY A 477 -20.68 -18.38 22.03
N ASP A 478 -20.05 -17.45 21.32
CA ASP A 478 -19.34 -16.32 21.92
C ASP A 478 -20.32 -15.25 22.42
N LYS A 479 -20.47 -15.14 23.75
CA LYS A 479 -21.32 -14.12 24.40
C LYS A 479 -20.60 -12.76 24.57
N GLY A 480 -19.36 -12.62 24.11
CA GLY A 480 -18.63 -11.35 24.07
C GLY A 480 -17.11 -11.49 24.27
N ALA A 481 -16.38 -10.60 23.59
CA ALA A 481 -14.92 -10.36 23.64
C ALA A 481 -14.00 -11.26 22.80
N GLY A 482 -14.51 -11.96 21.77
CA GLY A 482 -13.66 -12.55 20.73
C GLY A 482 -12.75 -13.68 21.22
N ALA A 483 -13.14 -14.39 22.27
CA ALA A 483 -12.30 -15.41 22.90
C ALA A 483 -11.91 -16.52 21.92
N ALA A 484 -12.83 -16.94 21.05
CA ALA A 484 -12.55 -17.93 20.00
C ALA A 484 -11.54 -17.42 18.97
N HIS A 485 -11.65 -16.16 18.56
CA HIS A 485 -10.71 -15.54 17.63
C HIS A 485 -9.29 -15.49 18.23
N ARG A 486 -9.17 -15.20 19.53
CA ARG A 486 -7.87 -15.20 20.23
C ARG A 486 -7.16 -16.55 20.19
N VAL A 487 -7.92 -17.65 20.30
CA VAL A 487 -7.34 -19.01 20.24
C VAL A 487 -6.93 -19.36 18.82
N LEU A 488 -7.74 -19.00 17.82
CA LEU A 488 -7.41 -19.21 16.41
C LEU A 488 -6.19 -18.39 15.96
N ASP A 489 -6.06 -17.14 16.42
CA ASP A 489 -4.88 -16.32 16.14
C ASP A 489 -3.59 -16.97 16.66
N ASN A 490 -3.63 -17.55 17.86
CA ASN A 490 -2.51 -18.30 18.45
C ASN A 490 -2.19 -19.56 17.63
N VAL A 491 -3.22 -20.28 17.18
CA VAL A 491 -3.06 -21.42 16.26
C VAL A 491 -2.33 -20.98 14.97
N PHE A 492 -2.75 -19.88 14.35
CA PHE A 492 -2.10 -19.36 13.14
C PHE A 492 -0.67 -18.89 13.39
N GLU A 493 -0.39 -18.25 14.52
CA GLU A 493 0.96 -17.85 14.92
C GLU A 493 1.90 -19.06 15.07
N ARG A 494 1.46 -20.08 15.81
CA ARG A 494 2.21 -21.33 16.01
C ARG A 494 2.45 -22.07 14.70
N LEU A 495 1.43 -22.19 13.85
CA LEU A 495 1.55 -22.83 12.54
C LEU A 495 2.50 -22.06 11.61
N THR A 496 2.42 -20.73 11.60
CA THR A 496 3.34 -19.87 10.83
C THR A 496 4.78 -20.05 11.31
N THR A 497 4.98 -20.12 12.63
CA THR A 497 6.31 -20.34 13.23
C THR A 497 6.86 -21.72 12.87
N TYR A 498 6.05 -22.77 12.98
CA TYR A 498 6.43 -24.12 12.55
C TYR A 498 6.86 -24.15 11.08
N LEU A 499 6.00 -23.68 10.18
CA LEU A 499 6.30 -23.66 8.74
C LEU A 499 7.52 -22.79 8.43
N GLY A 500 7.63 -21.64 9.08
CA GLY A 500 8.78 -20.75 8.94
C GLY A 500 10.10 -21.41 9.33
N SER A 501 10.10 -22.20 10.41
CA SER A 501 11.31 -22.95 10.82
C SER A 501 11.69 -24.10 9.89
N ARG A 502 10.71 -24.70 9.19
CA ARG A 502 10.96 -25.80 8.23
C ARG A 502 11.37 -25.29 6.85
N GLU A 503 10.92 -24.10 6.46
CA GLU A 503 11.08 -23.54 5.12
C GLU A 503 12.01 -22.31 5.09
N SER A 504 12.77 -22.04 6.16
CA SER A 504 13.64 -20.84 6.28
C SER A 504 14.90 -20.87 5.41
N GLU A 505 15.40 -22.07 5.11
CA GLU A 505 16.64 -22.26 4.35
C GLU A 505 16.37 -22.23 2.84
N PRO A 506 17.11 -21.45 2.04
CA PRO A 506 16.97 -21.42 0.58
C PRO A 506 17.22 -22.79 -0.08
N VAL A 507 16.57 -23.03 -1.22
CA VAL A 507 16.83 -24.24 -2.02
C VAL A 507 18.19 -24.15 -2.71
N ARG A 508 18.97 -25.23 -2.58
CA ARG A 508 20.22 -25.46 -3.29
C ARG A 508 20.12 -26.82 -3.99
N GLY A 509 20.24 -26.85 -5.32
CA GLY A 509 20.15 -28.11 -6.10
C GLY A 509 18.77 -28.79 -6.10
N GLU A 510 18.76 -30.13 -6.08
CA GLU A 510 17.53 -30.93 -6.12
C GLU A 510 16.70 -30.80 -4.83
N VAL A 511 15.38 -30.75 -4.98
CA VAL A 511 14.44 -30.64 -3.85
C VAL A 511 14.07 -32.02 -3.35
N GLU A 512 14.66 -32.42 -2.22
CA GLU A 512 14.26 -33.65 -1.52
C GLU A 512 12.79 -33.58 -1.07
N HIS A 513 12.08 -34.70 -1.23
CA HIS A 513 10.68 -34.84 -0.81
C HIS A 513 9.79 -33.67 -1.27
N ILE A 514 9.89 -33.34 -2.56
CA ILE A 514 9.21 -32.19 -3.18
C ILE A 514 7.73 -32.10 -2.86
N THR A 515 7.00 -33.23 -2.78
CA THR A 515 5.57 -33.20 -2.47
C THR A 515 5.29 -32.72 -1.04
N LEU A 516 6.15 -33.05 -0.07
CA LEU A 516 6.05 -32.53 1.30
C LEU A 516 6.37 -31.03 1.36
N ARG A 517 7.44 -30.61 0.68
CA ARG A 517 7.82 -29.19 0.59
C ARG A 517 6.71 -28.35 -0.06
N LEU A 518 6.11 -28.84 -1.14
CA LEU A 518 4.97 -28.20 -1.79
C LEU A 518 3.75 -28.10 -0.86
N ARG A 519 3.47 -29.15 -0.06
CA ARG A 519 2.40 -29.10 0.95
C ARG A 519 2.67 -28.03 2.00
N ARG A 520 3.88 -27.96 2.57
CA ARG A 520 4.26 -26.93 3.55
C ARG A 520 4.12 -25.53 2.99
N MET A 521 4.62 -25.30 1.77
CA MET A 521 4.50 -24.00 1.11
C MET A 521 3.05 -23.64 0.77
N ARG A 522 2.20 -24.62 0.44
CA ARG A 522 0.76 -24.42 0.22
C ARG A 522 0.05 -24.05 1.52
N THR A 523 0.31 -24.77 2.61
CA THR A 523 -0.21 -24.40 3.93
C THR A 523 0.26 -23.01 4.32
N LEU A 524 1.54 -22.67 4.11
CA LEU A 524 2.06 -21.33 4.40
C LEU A 524 1.34 -20.26 3.58
N LEU A 525 1.12 -20.51 2.28
CA LEU A 525 0.34 -19.62 1.42
C LEU A 525 -1.05 -19.38 1.99
N HIS A 526 -1.76 -20.44 2.39
CA HIS A 526 -3.11 -20.36 2.93
C HIS A 526 -3.16 -19.69 4.31
N VAL A 527 -2.19 -19.92 5.20
CA VAL A 527 -2.09 -19.22 6.50
C VAL A 527 -1.80 -17.72 6.31
N VAL A 528 -0.95 -17.38 5.33
CA VAL A 528 -0.66 -15.98 4.99
C VAL A 528 -1.91 -15.29 4.42
N ASP A 529 -2.65 -16.00 3.57
CA ASP A 529 -3.90 -15.51 2.96
C ASP A 529 -5.13 -15.69 3.87
N ALA A 530 -4.98 -16.18 5.10
CA ALA A 530 -6.06 -16.31 6.08
C ALA A 530 -6.32 -14.99 6.81
N ASP A 531 -7.58 -14.78 7.22
CA ASP A 531 -7.98 -13.60 8.00
C ASP A 531 -7.39 -13.65 9.41
N GLY A 532 -6.69 -12.56 9.80
CA GLY A 532 -6.63 -12.15 11.20
C GLY A 532 -7.88 -11.33 11.49
N GLY A 533 -8.59 -11.62 12.58
CA GLY A 533 -9.85 -10.94 12.89
C GLY A 533 -9.71 -9.40 12.89
N HIS A 534 -10.74 -8.69 12.43
CA HIS A 534 -10.88 -7.27 12.73
C HIS A 534 -10.85 -7.10 14.25
N LEU A 535 -9.97 -6.26 14.81
CA LEU A 535 -10.17 -5.44 16.02
C LEU A 535 -8.87 -4.71 16.47
N ASP A 536 -9.07 -3.44 16.83
CA ASP A 536 -8.16 -2.34 17.21
C ASP A 536 -7.09 -2.60 18.30
N GLU A 537 -6.89 -3.82 18.81
CA GLU A 537 -6.05 -4.05 20.00
C GLU A 537 -4.81 -4.95 19.78
N ARG A 538 -4.67 -5.61 18.61
CA ARG A 538 -3.59 -6.60 18.34
C ARG A 538 -2.72 -6.30 17.11
N THR A 539 -2.71 -5.06 16.65
CA THR A 539 -1.97 -4.62 15.47
C THR A 539 -0.48 -4.97 15.53
N ALA A 540 0.13 -5.02 16.72
CA ALA A 540 1.56 -5.28 16.87
C ALA A 540 1.96 -6.75 16.63
N GLU A 541 1.26 -7.72 17.24
CA GLU A 541 1.58 -9.15 17.09
C GLU A 541 1.26 -9.64 15.67
N LEU A 542 0.11 -9.24 15.14
CA LEU A 542 -0.27 -9.53 13.75
C LEU A 542 0.74 -8.92 12.78
N ARG A 543 1.13 -7.65 13.00
CA ARG A 543 2.16 -6.98 12.21
C ARG A 543 3.47 -7.76 12.26
N ASP A 544 3.94 -8.13 13.44
CA ASP A 544 5.21 -8.85 13.56
C ASP A 544 5.15 -10.21 12.83
N ARG A 545 4.03 -10.95 12.95
CA ARG A 545 3.80 -12.17 12.17
C ARG A 545 3.89 -11.94 10.67
N ARG A 546 3.13 -10.98 10.14
CA ARG A 546 3.12 -10.66 8.69
C ARG A 546 4.50 -10.25 8.20
N LEU A 547 5.21 -9.42 8.95
CA LEU A 547 6.55 -8.94 8.58
C LEU A 547 7.62 -10.04 8.71
N ARG A 548 7.53 -10.93 9.69
CA ARG A 548 8.41 -12.11 9.80
C ARG A 548 8.23 -13.04 8.59
N THR A 549 6.99 -13.37 8.23
CA THR A 549 6.71 -14.24 7.06
C THR A 549 7.10 -13.57 5.75
N GLY A 550 6.82 -12.27 5.59
CA GLY A 550 7.25 -11.50 4.42
C GLY A 550 8.77 -11.54 4.23
N ARG A 551 9.55 -11.34 5.31
CA ARG A 551 11.02 -11.43 5.26
C ARG A 551 11.53 -12.82 4.87
N LEU A 552 10.92 -13.89 5.40
CA LEU A 552 11.25 -15.26 5.00
C LEU A 552 11.01 -15.47 3.50
N LEU A 553 9.87 -15.04 2.98
CA LEU A 553 9.49 -15.22 1.58
C LEU A 553 10.35 -14.38 0.64
N VAL A 554 10.72 -13.16 1.04
CA VAL A 554 11.67 -12.32 0.31
C VAL A 554 13.06 -12.96 0.27
N LYS A 555 13.57 -13.47 1.41
CA LYS A 555 14.84 -14.19 1.47
C LYS A 555 14.84 -15.38 0.50
N ARG A 556 13.79 -16.20 0.56
CA ARG A 556 13.59 -17.36 -0.32
C ARG A 556 13.51 -16.96 -1.80
N ALA A 557 12.70 -15.97 -2.14
CA ALA A 557 12.57 -15.50 -3.52
C ALA A 557 13.87 -14.94 -4.11
N ARG A 558 14.72 -14.34 -3.26
CA ARG A 558 16.04 -13.81 -3.64
C ARG A 558 17.12 -14.90 -3.77
N GLU A 559 17.13 -15.87 -2.86
CA GLU A 559 18.26 -16.81 -2.69
C GLU A 559 18.00 -18.21 -3.25
N ASP A 560 16.75 -18.59 -3.53
CA ASP A 560 16.41 -19.90 -4.10
C ASP A 560 17.00 -20.05 -5.51
N GLU A 561 17.71 -21.15 -5.73
CA GLU A 561 18.07 -21.59 -7.08
C GLU A 561 16.81 -21.99 -7.88
N PRO A 562 16.87 -22.01 -9.24
CA PRO A 562 15.76 -22.47 -10.07
C PRO A 562 15.24 -23.83 -9.61
N SER A 563 14.01 -23.84 -9.08
CA SER A 563 13.40 -25.02 -8.50
C SER A 563 11.89 -25.03 -8.75
N PRO A 564 11.24 -26.20 -8.65
CA PRO A 564 9.78 -26.29 -8.75
C PRO A 564 9.02 -25.49 -7.68
N LEU A 565 9.68 -25.14 -6.56
CA LEU A 565 9.07 -24.35 -5.47
C LEU A 565 8.99 -22.85 -5.78
N ARG A 566 9.73 -22.35 -6.75
CA ARG A 566 9.87 -20.92 -7.04
C ARG A 566 8.53 -20.23 -7.29
N ARG A 567 7.62 -20.90 -8.00
CA ARG A 567 6.26 -20.36 -8.28
C ARG A 567 5.40 -20.25 -7.02
N ILE A 568 5.45 -21.24 -6.12
CA ILE A 568 4.67 -21.19 -4.87
C ILE A 568 5.27 -20.19 -3.87
N VAL A 569 6.60 -20.02 -3.84
CA VAL A 569 7.25 -18.97 -3.06
C VAL A 569 6.81 -17.57 -3.53
N GLY A 570 6.86 -17.32 -4.84
CA GLY A 570 6.38 -16.05 -5.41
C GLY A 570 4.89 -15.80 -5.18
N ALA A 571 4.06 -16.84 -5.27
CA ALA A 571 2.65 -16.74 -4.96
C ALA A 571 2.40 -16.43 -3.47
N SER A 572 3.11 -17.10 -2.55
CA SER A 572 3.04 -16.81 -1.11
C SER A 572 3.52 -15.41 -0.79
N LEU A 573 4.58 -14.92 -1.47
CA LEU A 573 5.05 -13.54 -1.33
C LEU A 573 3.97 -12.54 -1.75
N ALA A 574 3.31 -12.77 -2.89
CA ALA A 574 2.19 -11.94 -3.33
C ALA A 574 1.05 -11.91 -2.31
N ARG A 575 0.72 -13.05 -1.68
CA ARG A 575 -0.30 -13.08 -0.61
C ARG A 575 0.14 -12.37 0.66
N ALA A 576 1.43 -12.41 1.00
CA ALA A 576 1.97 -11.62 2.11
C ALA A 576 1.85 -10.12 1.82
N CYS A 577 2.17 -9.71 0.59
CA CYS A 577 1.97 -8.35 0.10
C CYS A 577 0.49 -7.91 0.19
N ASP A 578 -0.43 -8.73 -0.30
CA ASP A 578 -1.87 -8.46 -0.25
C ASP A 578 -2.36 -8.32 1.19
N ALA A 579 -1.91 -9.18 2.10
CA ALA A 579 -2.24 -9.09 3.52
C ALA A 579 -1.72 -7.80 4.17
N ILE A 580 -0.49 -7.37 3.86
CA ILE A 580 0.08 -6.11 4.36
C ILE A 580 -0.75 -4.91 3.91
N LEU A 581 -1.19 -4.88 2.65
CA LEU A 581 -2.02 -3.81 2.10
C LEU A 581 -3.42 -3.81 2.70
N ARG A 582 -4.05 -4.99 2.79
CA ARG A 582 -5.41 -5.18 3.29
C ARG A 582 -5.54 -4.87 4.79
N GLU A 583 -4.51 -5.17 5.56
CA GLU A 583 -4.43 -4.91 7.01
C GLU A 583 -3.84 -3.52 7.32
N GLU A 584 -3.63 -2.68 6.30
CA GLU A 584 -3.09 -1.31 6.40
C GLU A 584 -1.73 -1.22 7.13
N LEU A 585 -0.94 -2.30 7.10
CA LEU A 585 0.39 -2.37 7.72
C LEU A 585 1.46 -1.64 6.90
N GLY A 586 1.21 -1.50 5.60
CA GLY A 586 2.04 -0.80 4.63
C GLY A 586 1.20 -0.35 3.43
N GLU A 587 1.77 0.48 2.58
CA GLU A 587 1.12 0.96 1.36
C GLU A 587 1.74 0.33 0.11
N LEU A 588 1.07 0.49 -1.03
CA LEU A 588 1.55 0.02 -2.34
C LEU A 588 3.00 0.46 -2.60
N SER A 589 3.37 1.69 -2.22
CA SER A 589 4.74 2.19 -2.36
C SER A 589 5.75 1.37 -1.55
N ASP A 590 5.39 0.95 -0.33
CA ASP A 590 6.29 0.19 0.53
C ASP A 590 6.56 -1.19 -0.06
N VAL A 591 5.49 -1.87 -0.46
CA VAL A 591 5.55 -3.23 -0.99
C VAL A 591 6.24 -3.27 -2.35
N LEU A 592 5.96 -2.29 -3.22
CA LEU A 592 6.64 -2.15 -4.51
C LEU A 592 8.15 -1.92 -4.33
N ILE A 593 8.55 -1.02 -3.43
CA ILE A 593 9.95 -0.74 -3.15
C ILE A 593 10.66 -1.97 -2.59
N ALA A 594 10.02 -2.72 -1.70
CA ALA A 594 10.59 -3.95 -1.15
C ALA A 594 10.76 -5.02 -2.24
N ALA A 595 9.73 -5.27 -3.04
CA ALA A 595 9.82 -6.18 -4.18
C ALA A 595 10.94 -5.74 -5.14
N ALA A 596 10.99 -4.46 -5.50
CA ALA A 596 12.01 -3.88 -6.37
C ALA A 596 13.44 -4.00 -5.82
N SER A 597 13.60 -3.96 -4.50
CA SER A 597 14.90 -4.06 -3.81
C SER A 597 15.46 -5.48 -3.78
N HIS A 598 14.60 -6.51 -3.82
CA HIS A 598 15.01 -7.90 -3.60
C HIS A 598 14.75 -8.84 -4.79
N LEU A 599 13.82 -8.48 -5.68
CA LEU A 599 13.47 -9.25 -6.87
C LEU A 599 14.07 -8.58 -8.10
N HIS A 600 15.09 -9.22 -8.67
CA HIS A 600 15.84 -8.68 -9.81
C HIS A 600 15.50 -9.36 -11.14
N SER A 601 14.63 -10.37 -11.13
CA SER A 601 14.22 -11.16 -12.30
C SER A 601 12.82 -10.77 -12.77
N GLU A 602 12.66 -10.56 -14.08
CA GLU A 602 11.35 -10.35 -14.71
C GLU A 602 10.39 -11.50 -14.37
N HIS A 603 10.89 -12.74 -14.43
CA HIS A 603 10.08 -13.94 -14.22
C HIS A 603 9.50 -14.00 -12.79
N ASP A 604 10.32 -13.70 -11.77
CA ASP A 604 9.89 -13.79 -10.37
C ASP A 604 8.87 -12.72 -10.03
N LEU A 605 9.12 -11.49 -10.48
CA LEU A 605 8.18 -10.41 -10.26
C LEU A 605 6.91 -10.60 -11.09
N GLY A 606 7.00 -11.22 -12.27
CA GLY A 606 5.87 -11.68 -13.05
C GLY A 606 5.00 -12.68 -12.28
N ILE A 607 5.61 -13.66 -11.60
CA ILE A 607 4.88 -14.60 -10.72
C ILE A 607 4.14 -13.84 -9.60
N VAL A 608 4.80 -12.88 -8.94
CA VAL A 608 4.18 -12.08 -7.88
C VAL A 608 3.01 -11.26 -8.43
N ALA A 609 3.20 -10.61 -9.58
CA ALA A 609 2.18 -9.81 -10.26
C ALA A 609 0.98 -10.62 -10.74
N GLU A 610 1.19 -11.88 -11.14
CA GLU A 610 0.14 -12.82 -11.51
C GLU A 610 -0.65 -13.37 -10.31
N ALA A 611 -0.03 -13.42 -9.13
CA ALA A 611 -0.58 -14.07 -7.95
C ALA A 611 -1.30 -13.12 -6.99
N THR A 612 -1.00 -11.82 -7.01
CA THR A 612 -1.69 -10.80 -6.20
C THR A 612 -3.17 -10.63 -6.60
N MET A 613 -4.03 -10.39 -5.61
CA MET A 613 -5.45 -10.08 -5.80
C MET A 613 -5.76 -8.59 -5.78
N VAL A 614 -4.76 -7.74 -5.50
CA VAL A 614 -4.88 -6.28 -5.48
C VAL A 614 -4.54 -5.74 -6.89
N PRO A 615 -5.52 -5.25 -7.67
CA PRO A 615 -5.28 -4.86 -9.07
C PRO A 615 -4.19 -3.81 -9.25
N GLU A 616 -4.15 -2.81 -8.37
CA GLU A 616 -3.18 -1.71 -8.40
C GLU A 616 -1.76 -2.23 -8.11
N ALA A 617 -1.63 -3.24 -7.25
CA ALA A 617 -0.35 -3.91 -7.00
C ALA A 617 0.09 -4.76 -8.20
N ALA A 618 -0.86 -5.49 -8.80
CA ALA A 618 -0.61 -6.30 -9.99
C ALA A 618 -0.08 -5.46 -11.16
N ASP A 619 -0.67 -4.29 -11.40
CA ASP A 619 -0.24 -3.37 -12.46
C ASP A 619 1.13 -2.76 -12.16
N ALA A 620 1.38 -2.35 -10.91
CA ALA A 620 2.68 -1.82 -10.51
C ALA A 620 3.81 -2.87 -10.63
N PHE A 621 3.57 -4.10 -10.20
CA PHE A 621 4.55 -5.18 -10.33
C PHE A 621 4.81 -5.56 -11.79
N ARG A 622 3.76 -5.64 -12.64
CA ARG A 622 3.95 -5.86 -14.10
C ARG A 622 4.76 -4.74 -14.75
N ALA A 623 4.48 -3.49 -14.40
CA ALA A 623 5.20 -2.37 -14.97
C ALA A 623 6.68 -2.37 -14.54
N TYR A 624 6.97 -2.72 -13.28
CA TYR A 624 8.36 -2.88 -12.83
C TYR A 624 9.03 -4.11 -13.44
N ALA A 625 8.33 -5.24 -13.64
CA ALA A 625 8.87 -6.40 -14.35
C ALA A 625 9.27 -6.05 -15.80
N SER A 626 8.46 -5.24 -16.49
CA SER A 626 8.83 -4.73 -17.82
C SER A 626 10.03 -3.78 -17.77
N LEU A 627 10.22 -3.03 -16.67
CA LEU A 627 11.44 -2.25 -16.48
C LEU A 627 12.68 -3.15 -16.38
N ILE A 628 12.61 -4.24 -15.59
CA ILE A 628 13.68 -5.26 -15.46
C ILE A 628 14.05 -5.82 -16.84
N GLU A 629 13.05 -6.27 -17.60
CA GLU A 629 13.25 -6.83 -18.94
C GLU A 629 13.96 -5.83 -19.88
N ARG A 630 13.60 -4.54 -19.80
CA ARG A 630 14.19 -3.47 -20.62
C ARG A 630 15.62 -3.12 -20.20
N THR A 631 15.92 -3.08 -18.91
CA THR A 631 17.28 -2.83 -18.40
C THR A 631 18.21 -4.01 -18.70
N GLU A 632 17.75 -5.25 -18.58
CA GLU A 632 18.55 -6.45 -18.90
C GLU A 632 18.85 -6.58 -20.41
N ARG A 633 17.86 -6.34 -21.28
CA ARG A 633 18.07 -6.31 -22.75
C ARG A 633 19.02 -5.20 -23.18
N SER A 634 19.14 -4.16 -22.36
CA SER A 634 20.03 -3.02 -22.53
C SER A 634 21.50 -3.29 -22.14
N ALA A 635 21.99 -4.55 -22.08
CA ALA A 635 23.39 -4.86 -21.66
C ALA A 635 24.49 -4.86 -22.77
N ARG A 636 24.15 -4.89 -24.09
CA ARG A 636 25.10 -4.78 -25.27
C ARG A 636 25.40 -3.39 -25.98
N VAL A 637 26.09 -2.43 -25.35
CA VAL A 637 26.43 -1.01 -25.71
C VAL A 637 25.77 -0.33 -26.97
N THR A 638 24.87 0.67 -26.83
CA THR A 638 24.40 1.63 -27.89
C THR A 638 23.45 2.74 -27.39
N GLU A 639 23.43 3.92 -28.03
CA GLU A 639 22.62 5.11 -27.62
C GLU A 639 21.09 4.89 -27.62
N ALA A 640 20.58 3.92 -28.39
CA ALA A 640 19.16 3.54 -28.44
C ALA A 640 18.58 2.97 -27.13
N ARG A 641 19.43 2.77 -26.11
CA ARG A 641 19.17 2.00 -24.90
C ARG A 641 18.61 2.76 -23.72
N ALA A 642 19.23 3.91 -23.42
CA ALA A 642 18.80 4.80 -22.34
C ALA A 642 17.32 5.17 -22.50
N LEU A 643 16.90 5.36 -23.75
CA LEU A 643 15.50 5.63 -24.12
C LEU A 643 14.58 4.45 -23.79
N THR A 644 14.99 3.21 -24.06
CA THR A 644 14.13 2.03 -23.79
C THR A 644 13.92 1.75 -22.31
N SER A 645 14.94 1.92 -21.46
CA SER A 645 14.83 1.82 -20.00
C SER A 645 14.06 3.00 -19.40
N LEU A 646 14.24 4.21 -19.94
CA LEU A 646 13.48 5.39 -19.57
C LEU A 646 11.98 5.24 -19.90
N ASP A 647 11.65 4.63 -21.04
CA ASP A 647 10.26 4.31 -21.40
C ASP A 647 9.64 3.31 -20.42
N GLY A 648 10.42 2.34 -19.94
CA GLY A 648 10.01 1.41 -18.88
C GLY A 648 9.71 2.14 -17.56
N LEU A 649 10.59 3.06 -17.16
CA LEU A 649 10.39 3.91 -15.97
C LEU A 649 9.14 4.79 -16.11
N LYS A 650 8.94 5.41 -17.28
CA LYS A 650 7.73 6.19 -17.59
C LYS A 650 6.46 5.33 -17.58
N ALA A 651 6.55 4.06 -18.00
CA ALA A 651 5.43 3.12 -17.90
C ALA A 651 5.08 2.82 -16.44
N LEU A 652 6.08 2.56 -15.59
CA LEU A 652 5.88 2.38 -14.16
C LEU A 652 5.14 3.57 -13.52
N ILE A 653 5.58 4.81 -13.83
CA ILE A 653 4.94 6.02 -13.30
C ILE A 653 3.47 6.12 -13.71
N ARG A 654 3.10 5.71 -14.93
CA ARG A 654 1.71 5.73 -15.42
C ARG A 654 0.81 4.70 -14.73
N HIS A 655 1.36 3.55 -14.34
CA HIS A 655 0.61 2.47 -13.69
C HIS A 655 0.51 2.63 -12.17
N LEU A 656 1.21 3.60 -11.58
CA LEU A 656 0.98 3.99 -10.19
C LEU A 656 -0.31 4.83 -10.06
N PRO A 657 -1.21 4.50 -9.13
CA PRO A 657 -2.47 5.23 -8.98
C PRO A 657 -2.22 6.68 -8.53
N GLY A 658 -2.82 7.64 -9.24
CA GLY A 658 -2.79 9.05 -8.85
C GLY A 658 -3.77 9.37 -7.73
N ALA A 659 -3.38 10.23 -6.78
CA ALA A 659 -4.23 10.75 -5.70
C ALA A 659 -4.80 9.73 -4.68
N GLY A 660 -4.17 8.56 -4.53
CA GLY A 660 -4.56 7.56 -3.52
C GLY A 660 -4.05 7.87 -2.11
N SER A 661 -2.74 7.71 -1.91
CA SER A 661 -2.06 7.95 -0.64
C SER A 661 -0.90 8.95 -0.79
N PRO A 662 -0.61 9.81 0.22
CA PRO A 662 0.53 10.71 0.22
C PRO A 662 1.88 10.06 -0.11
N ARG A 663 2.14 8.80 0.30
CA ARG A 663 3.43 8.15 0.03
C ARG A 663 3.52 7.55 -1.36
N VAL A 664 2.42 7.03 -1.90
CA VAL A 664 2.33 6.63 -3.30
C VAL A 664 2.54 7.84 -4.21
N GLU A 665 1.93 8.97 -3.86
CA GLU A 665 2.14 10.23 -4.58
C GLU A 665 3.58 10.74 -4.44
N ALA A 666 4.18 10.67 -3.24
CA ALA A 666 5.59 11.03 -3.05
C ALA A 666 6.53 10.18 -3.91
N LEU A 667 6.29 8.86 -3.98
CA LEU A 667 7.04 7.96 -4.87
C LEU A 667 6.84 8.34 -6.35
N ARG A 668 5.61 8.60 -6.77
CA ARG A 668 5.28 9.00 -8.14
C ARG A 668 5.99 10.31 -8.53
N VAL A 669 5.97 11.30 -7.65
CA VAL A 669 6.66 12.60 -7.84
C VAL A 669 8.17 12.42 -7.90
N ALA A 670 8.75 11.63 -6.99
CA ALA A 670 10.18 11.37 -6.98
C ALA A 670 10.64 10.63 -8.25
N LEU A 671 9.89 9.61 -8.69
CA LEU A 671 10.17 8.89 -9.94
C LEU A 671 10.01 9.78 -11.18
N LEU A 672 9.05 10.71 -11.17
CA LEU A 672 8.87 11.68 -12.26
C LEU A 672 10.07 12.64 -12.36
N ALA A 673 10.47 13.25 -11.24
CA ALA A 673 11.66 14.11 -11.19
C ALA A 673 12.93 13.33 -11.61
N TYR A 674 13.04 12.08 -11.18
CA TYR A 674 14.14 11.19 -11.55
C TYR A 674 14.17 10.91 -13.05
N ALA A 675 13.02 10.56 -13.65
CA ALA A 675 12.91 10.32 -15.09
C ALA A 675 13.22 11.57 -15.92
N GLU A 676 12.77 12.74 -15.48
CA GLU A 676 13.02 14.01 -16.16
C GLU A 676 14.50 14.43 -16.09
N ALA A 677 15.16 14.23 -14.95
CA ALA A 677 16.59 14.47 -14.82
C ALA A 677 17.40 13.53 -15.74
N ILE A 678 17.05 12.24 -15.78
CA ILE A 678 17.69 11.25 -16.68
C ILE A 678 17.46 11.64 -18.15
N GLU A 679 16.26 12.08 -18.52
CA GLU A 679 15.94 12.53 -19.88
C GLU A 679 16.77 13.76 -20.26
N SER A 680 16.91 14.73 -19.35
CA SER A 680 17.76 15.91 -19.56
C SER A 680 19.22 15.55 -19.79
N ILE A 681 19.78 14.62 -19.00
CA ILE A 681 21.16 14.16 -19.19
C ILE A 681 21.30 13.37 -20.50
N SER A 682 20.29 12.58 -20.87
CA SER A 682 20.27 11.84 -22.12
C SER A 682 20.21 12.76 -23.34
N ASP A 683 19.51 13.89 -23.26
CA ASP A 683 19.36 14.84 -24.37
C ASP A 683 20.55 15.80 -24.50
N ALA A 684 21.34 15.97 -23.45
CA ALA A 684 22.49 16.88 -23.46
C ALA A 684 23.53 16.51 -24.51
N GLY A 685 24.01 17.53 -25.23
CA GLY A 685 25.02 17.40 -26.29
C GLY A 685 26.44 17.79 -25.88
N SER A 686 26.64 18.34 -24.68
CA SER A 686 27.95 18.74 -24.16
C SER A 686 28.02 18.83 -22.64
N LEU A 687 29.23 18.82 -22.07
CA LEU A 687 29.43 18.97 -20.63
C LEU A 687 28.99 20.36 -20.12
N ALA A 688 29.18 21.42 -20.90
CA ALA A 688 28.70 22.76 -20.55
C ALA A 688 27.17 22.87 -20.42
N GLU A 689 26.43 22.11 -21.25
CA GLU A 689 24.98 22.02 -21.16
C GLU A 689 24.53 21.29 -19.89
N LEU A 690 25.23 20.21 -19.52
CA LEU A 690 24.99 19.47 -18.27
C LEU A 690 25.30 20.30 -17.02
N ALA A 691 26.39 21.06 -17.05
CA ALA A 691 26.86 21.90 -15.96
C ALA A 691 26.02 23.17 -15.73
N GLY A 692 25.02 23.43 -16.58
CA GLY A 692 24.21 24.65 -16.50
C GLY A 692 24.98 25.93 -16.84
N LEU A 693 26.06 25.82 -17.61
CA LEU A 693 26.88 26.97 -18.05
C LEU A 693 26.29 27.71 -19.26
N LEU A 694 25.26 27.14 -19.89
CA LEU A 694 24.50 27.77 -20.97
C LEU A 694 23.27 28.49 -20.37
N GLU A 695 22.93 29.67 -20.90
CA GLU A 695 21.95 30.62 -20.33
C GLU A 695 20.68 29.96 -19.74
N GLY A 696 20.52 30.05 -18.41
CA GLY A 696 19.24 29.82 -17.71
C GLY A 696 18.88 28.36 -17.38
N THR A 697 19.81 27.40 -17.49
CA THR A 697 19.57 25.98 -17.13
C THR A 697 20.18 25.60 -15.78
N SER A 698 19.41 24.95 -14.92
CA SER A 698 19.92 24.30 -13.71
C SER A 698 20.66 23.01 -14.07
N SER A 699 21.69 22.63 -13.31
CA SER A 699 22.42 21.37 -13.57
C SER A 699 21.47 20.16 -13.58
N ALA A 700 21.52 19.39 -14.66
CA ALA A 700 20.74 18.17 -14.80
C ALA A 700 21.20 17.07 -13.82
N ILE A 701 22.50 17.09 -13.46
CA ILE A 701 23.11 16.15 -12.52
C ILE A 701 22.71 16.50 -11.08
N ALA A 702 22.66 17.79 -10.74
CA ALA A 702 22.12 18.24 -9.46
C ALA A 702 20.65 17.84 -9.28
N ALA A 703 19.82 18.03 -10.32
CA ALA A 703 18.42 17.57 -10.32
C ALA A 703 18.30 16.05 -10.13
N LEU A 704 19.18 15.27 -10.78
CA LEU A 704 19.26 13.82 -10.56
C LEU A 704 19.64 13.48 -9.11
N GLY A 705 20.58 14.23 -8.52
CA GLY A 705 21.00 14.10 -7.12
C GLY A 705 19.86 14.30 -6.12
N GLU A 706 19.06 15.35 -6.33
CA GLU A 706 17.89 15.65 -5.50
C GLU A 706 16.81 14.55 -5.60
N ALA A 707 16.47 14.16 -6.83
CA ALA A 707 15.48 13.12 -7.09
C ALA A 707 15.93 11.76 -6.53
N SER A 708 17.20 11.40 -6.72
CA SER A 708 17.79 10.16 -6.18
C SER A 708 17.77 10.16 -4.66
N SER A 709 18.06 11.30 -4.02
CA SER A 709 18.00 11.44 -2.57
C SER A 709 16.57 11.29 -2.03
N ALA A 710 15.58 11.82 -2.75
CA ALA A 710 14.18 11.63 -2.41
C ALA A 710 13.75 10.16 -2.52
N LEU A 711 14.14 9.47 -3.59
CA LEU A 711 13.89 8.04 -3.77
C LEU A 711 14.58 7.22 -2.67
N ALA A 712 15.85 7.48 -2.36
CA ALA A 712 16.57 6.73 -1.34
C ALA A 712 15.95 6.90 0.06
N ARG A 713 15.44 8.10 0.40
CA ARG A 713 14.66 8.30 1.65
C ARG A 713 13.38 7.47 1.67
N LEU A 714 12.69 7.35 0.54
CA LEU A 714 11.51 6.49 0.43
C LEU A 714 11.88 5.01 0.58
N VAL A 715 13.02 4.58 0.01
CA VAL A 715 13.56 3.22 0.14
C VAL A 715 13.82 2.87 1.59
N VAL A 716 14.59 3.71 2.30
CA VAL A 716 14.87 3.53 3.73
C VAL A 716 13.57 3.53 4.55
N GLY A 717 12.64 4.45 4.24
CA GLY A 717 11.35 4.52 4.91
C GLY A 717 10.52 3.24 4.75
N ALA A 718 10.46 2.68 3.53
CA ALA A 718 9.74 1.45 3.24
C ALA A 718 10.35 0.26 3.98
N ARG A 719 11.68 0.07 3.88
CA ARG A 719 12.41 -1.00 4.58
C ARG A 719 12.17 -0.98 6.09
N ARG A 720 12.22 0.21 6.72
CA ARG A 720 11.94 0.38 8.15
C ARG A 720 10.52 -0.04 8.52
N ARG A 721 9.52 0.35 7.73
CA ARG A 721 8.11 -0.01 8.01
C ARG A 721 7.83 -1.50 7.85
N LEU A 722 8.56 -2.14 6.95
CA LEU A 722 8.49 -3.58 6.69
C LEU A 722 9.41 -4.41 7.60
N GLY A 723 10.05 -3.78 8.59
CA GLY A 723 10.78 -4.48 9.65
C GLY A 723 12.15 -5.02 9.22
N GLU A 724 12.76 -4.45 8.17
CA GLU A 724 14.15 -4.74 7.81
C GLU A 724 15.12 -4.05 8.79
N SER A 725 16.17 -4.78 9.20
CA SER A 725 17.21 -4.24 10.09
C SER A 725 18.15 -3.36 9.28
N MET A 726 18.17 -2.06 9.57
CA MET A 726 19.07 -1.10 8.95
C MET A 726 20.33 -0.94 9.82
N SER A 727 21.48 -1.39 9.34
CA SER A 727 22.76 -0.99 9.89
C SER A 727 23.18 0.35 9.27
N GLY A 728 23.11 1.43 10.04
CA GLY A 728 23.95 2.63 9.86
C GLY A 728 23.87 3.51 8.60
N ASP A 729 23.35 3.03 7.46
CA ASP A 729 23.55 3.74 6.19
C ASP A 729 22.49 4.83 5.96
N VAL A 730 22.90 6.07 6.19
CA VAL A 730 22.23 7.26 5.64
C VAL A 730 22.52 7.27 4.13
N PRO A 731 21.50 7.42 3.27
CA PRO A 731 21.73 7.46 1.82
C PRO A 731 22.73 8.54 1.43
N ASN A 732 23.76 8.16 0.69
CA ASN A 732 24.86 9.02 0.28
C ASN A 732 24.78 9.42 -1.22
N VAL A 733 23.79 8.90 -1.95
CA VAL A 733 23.59 9.12 -3.39
C VAL A 733 23.55 10.60 -3.77
N GLY A 734 22.98 11.45 -2.91
CA GLY A 734 22.96 12.89 -3.13
C GLY A 734 24.35 13.52 -3.12
N ALA A 735 25.22 13.13 -2.17
CA ALA A 735 26.59 13.64 -2.11
C ALA A 735 27.45 13.09 -3.24
N ALA A 736 27.29 11.80 -3.55
CA ALA A 736 28.00 11.17 -4.67
C ALA A 736 27.65 11.85 -6.01
N LEU A 737 26.38 12.13 -6.28
CA LEU A 737 25.97 12.84 -7.50
C LEU A 737 26.36 14.32 -7.50
N ARG A 738 26.49 14.97 -6.34
CA ARG A 738 27.12 16.30 -6.25
C ARG A 738 28.60 16.27 -6.65
N ALA A 739 29.35 15.24 -6.24
CA ALA A 739 30.73 15.08 -6.67
C ALA A 739 30.83 14.90 -8.19
N VAL A 740 29.91 14.14 -8.80
CA VAL A 740 29.80 14.03 -10.27
C VAL A 740 29.51 15.39 -10.91
N ASP A 741 28.59 16.17 -10.35
CA ASP A 741 28.24 17.50 -10.87
C ASP A 741 29.45 18.46 -10.85
N VAL A 742 30.21 18.46 -9.75
CA VAL A 742 31.44 19.23 -9.62
C VAL A 742 32.49 18.79 -10.65
N ALA A 743 32.69 17.49 -10.82
CA ALA A 743 33.64 16.97 -11.81
C ALA A 743 33.25 17.37 -13.24
N VAL A 744 31.95 17.34 -13.58
CA VAL A 744 31.44 17.79 -14.88
C VAL A 744 31.63 19.30 -15.08
N LEU A 745 31.41 20.10 -14.04
CA LEU A 745 31.65 21.55 -14.09
C LEU A 745 33.14 21.89 -14.31
N GLN A 746 34.03 21.20 -13.60
CA GLN A 746 35.48 21.34 -13.77
C GLN A 746 35.91 20.94 -15.18
N ALA A 747 35.34 19.86 -15.72
CA ALA A 747 35.55 19.41 -17.08
C ALA A 747 35.14 20.42 -18.14
N ALA A 748 33.95 21.01 -17.97
CA ALA A 748 33.42 22.00 -18.89
C ALA A 748 34.28 23.29 -18.89
N ARG A 749 34.72 23.75 -17.72
CA ARG A 749 35.57 24.95 -17.58
C ARG A 749 36.97 24.75 -18.16
N ALA A 750 37.62 23.62 -17.87
CA ALA A 750 38.94 23.30 -18.43
C ALA A 750 38.91 23.25 -19.98
N GLY A 751 37.85 22.70 -20.56
CA GLY A 751 37.65 22.71 -22.01
C GLY A 751 37.37 24.10 -22.60
N GLN A 752 36.90 25.05 -21.79
CA GLN A 752 36.69 26.45 -22.18
C GLN A 752 38.03 27.19 -22.28
N ASP A 753 38.89 27.02 -21.27
CA ASP A 753 40.21 27.66 -21.20
C ASP A 753 41.16 27.15 -22.30
N ALA A 754 41.12 25.84 -22.60
CA ALA A 754 41.88 25.23 -23.70
C ALA A 754 41.44 25.70 -25.10
N SER A 755 40.22 26.24 -25.25
CA SER A 755 39.72 26.81 -26.50
C SER A 755 40.07 28.30 -26.67
N ALA A 756 40.39 28.99 -25.57
CA ALA A 756 40.73 30.41 -25.54
C ALA A 756 42.24 30.68 -25.65
N VAL A 757 43.07 29.73 -25.19
CA VAL A 757 44.54 29.78 -25.28
C VAL A 757 44.97 28.84 -26.38
N GLY A 758 45.36 29.38 -27.54
CA GLY A 758 45.64 28.62 -28.76
C GLY A 758 46.80 27.64 -28.74
N ASP A 759 47.36 27.30 -27.57
CA ASP A 759 48.41 26.29 -27.38
C ASP A 759 48.45 25.87 -25.89
N ALA A 760 47.92 24.69 -25.56
CA ALA A 760 48.28 23.94 -24.35
C ALA A 760 47.91 22.45 -24.50
N GLU A 761 48.93 21.62 -24.71
CA GLU A 761 48.85 20.15 -24.79
C GLU A 761 48.81 19.47 -23.39
N GLU A 762 48.04 19.97 -22.42
CA GLU A 762 47.74 19.15 -21.24
C GLU A 762 46.34 18.51 -21.40
N PRO A 763 46.26 17.17 -21.55
CA PRO A 763 44.98 16.48 -21.66
C PRO A 763 44.19 16.72 -20.39
N PHE A 764 42.96 17.19 -20.55
CA PHE A 764 41.94 17.19 -19.50
C PHE A 764 41.93 15.83 -18.77
N ASP A 765 41.95 15.81 -17.43
CA ASP A 765 41.91 14.58 -16.64
C ASP A 765 40.51 13.93 -16.67
N LEU A 766 40.23 13.26 -17.79
CA LEU A 766 39.05 12.41 -17.97
C LEU A 766 39.00 11.27 -16.94
N GLY A 767 40.13 10.93 -16.31
CA GLY A 767 40.21 9.91 -15.27
C GLY A 767 39.42 10.31 -14.02
N SER A 768 39.66 11.51 -13.50
CA SER A 768 38.93 12.05 -12.34
C SER A 768 37.41 12.14 -12.58
N LEU A 769 36.97 12.55 -13.79
CA LEU A 769 35.55 12.55 -14.15
C LEU A 769 34.97 11.13 -14.22
N ALA A 770 35.69 10.19 -14.82
CA ALA A 770 35.26 8.79 -14.91
C ALA A 770 35.17 8.13 -13.52
N ASP A 771 36.12 8.42 -12.63
CA ASP A 771 36.15 7.92 -11.25
C ASP A 771 34.97 8.47 -10.43
N ALA A 772 34.67 9.77 -10.56
CA ALA A 772 33.51 10.37 -9.91
C ALA A 772 32.20 9.74 -10.40
N ILE A 773 32.06 9.51 -11.72
CA ILE A 773 30.88 8.84 -12.30
C ILE A 773 30.76 7.40 -11.80
N ALA A 774 31.87 6.64 -11.78
CA ALA A 774 31.88 5.27 -11.29
C ALA A 774 31.44 5.20 -9.81
N ALA A 775 32.01 6.04 -8.95
CA ALA A 775 31.61 6.15 -7.55
C ALA A 775 30.13 6.56 -7.38
N GLY A 776 29.65 7.48 -8.22
CA GLY A 776 28.23 7.87 -8.27
C GLY A 776 27.30 6.71 -8.63
N ILE A 777 27.67 5.91 -9.64
CA ILE A 777 26.91 4.73 -10.07
C ILE A 777 26.91 3.66 -8.99
N ASP A 778 28.05 3.40 -8.35
CA ASP A 778 28.12 2.40 -7.27
C ASP A 778 27.27 2.82 -6.07
N THR A 779 27.28 4.11 -5.72
CA THR A 779 26.41 4.63 -4.65
C THR A 779 24.92 4.53 -5.02
N LEU A 780 24.56 4.80 -6.28
CA LEU A 780 23.19 4.60 -6.78
C LEU A 780 22.72 3.16 -6.59
N ARG A 781 23.57 2.18 -6.90
CA ARG A 781 23.25 0.74 -6.75
C ARG A 781 23.08 0.29 -5.30
N VAL A 782 23.73 0.98 -4.35
CA VAL A 782 23.60 0.72 -2.91
C VAL A 782 22.30 1.33 -2.38
N ASP A 783 22.01 2.58 -2.73
CA ASP A 783 20.93 3.36 -2.12
C ASP A 783 19.55 3.18 -2.79
N LEU A 784 19.52 2.75 -4.06
CA LEU A 784 18.30 2.57 -4.84
C LEU A 784 18.11 1.11 -5.28
N PRO A 785 16.86 0.69 -5.60
CA PRO A 785 16.61 -0.58 -6.27
C PRO A 785 17.44 -0.71 -7.55
N LEU A 786 18.07 -1.89 -7.74
CA LEU A 786 19.06 -2.15 -8.79
C LEU A 786 18.63 -1.61 -10.15
N HIS A 787 17.43 -1.97 -10.62
CA HIS A 787 16.98 -1.60 -11.96
C HIS A 787 16.59 -0.13 -12.10
N LEU A 788 16.30 0.58 -11.01
CA LEU A 788 16.19 2.05 -11.04
C LEU A 788 17.59 2.68 -11.16
N ALA A 789 18.56 2.19 -10.38
CA ALA A 789 19.95 2.63 -10.47
C ALA A 789 20.54 2.40 -11.86
N GLU A 790 20.26 1.25 -12.50
CA GLU A 790 20.72 0.93 -13.85
C GLU A 790 20.16 1.90 -14.91
N VAL A 791 18.95 2.45 -14.74
CA VAL A 791 18.43 3.48 -15.67
C VAL A 791 19.34 4.72 -15.66
N ALA A 792 19.71 5.21 -14.47
CA ALA A 792 20.63 6.34 -14.36
C ALA A 792 22.06 5.98 -14.79
N ALA A 793 22.55 4.80 -14.41
CA ALA A 793 23.91 4.36 -14.75
C ALA A 793 24.13 4.32 -16.27
N ASN A 794 23.14 3.86 -17.04
CA ASN A 794 23.18 3.83 -18.50
C ASN A 794 23.34 5.22 -19.13
N VAL A 795 22.85 6.27 -18.48
CA VAL A 795 22.94 7.65 -18.97
C VAL A 795 24.19 8.35 -18.44
N LEU A 796 24.54 8.14 -17.16
CA LEU A 796 25.74 8.71 -16.54
C LEU A 796 27.03 8.23 -17.22
N ALA A 797 27.09 6.96 -17.62
CA ALA A 797 28.26 6.41 -18.32
C ALA A 797 28.55 7.10 -19.68
N ARG A 798 27.54 7.71 -20.31
CA ARG A 798 27.70 8.47 -21.56
C ARG A 798 28.38 9.83 -21.34
N ILE A 799 28.36 10.39 -20.13
CA ILE A 799 28.88 11.74 -19.88
C ILE A 799 30.35 11.86 -20.28
N VAL A 800 31.18 10.83 -20.02
CA VAL A 800 32.61 10.81 -20.37
C VAL A 800 32.86 10.94 -21.89
N THR A 801 31.87 10.62 -22.74
CA THR A 801 32.01 10.72 -24.20
C THR A 801 31.54 12.05 -24.77
N LEU A 802 30.94 12.92 -23.96
CA LEU A 802 30.45 14.22 -24.42
C LEU A 802 31.59 15.21 -24.61
N PRO A 803 31.53 16.06 -25.66
CA PRO A 803 32.47 17.16 -25.82
C PRO A 803 32.25 18.21 -24.72
N ALA A 804 33.31 18.94 -24.33
CA ALA A 804 33.20 20.04 -23.37
C ALA A 804 32.17 21.09 -23.81
N TYR A 805 32.21 21.47 -25.10
CA TYR A 805 31.25 22.34 -25.77
C TYR A 805 30.79 21.72 -27.09
N ALA A 806 29.49 21.78 -27.38
CA ALA A 806 28.97 21.37 -28.67
C ALA A 806 29.26 22.46 -29.72
N GLN A 807 29.80 22.09 -30.90
CA GLN A 807 29.73 22.96 -32.07
C GLN A 807 28.25 23.26 -32.35
N ARG A 808 27.86 24.53 -32.42
CA ARG A 808 26.49 25.01 -32.71
C ARG A 808 25.86 24.19 -33.84
N ARG A 809 25.13 23.13 -33.50
CA ARG A 809 24.18 22.51 -34.41
C ARG A 809 22.90 23.28 -34.26
N SER A 810 22.47 23.87 -35.37
CA SER A 810 21.16 24.48 -35.59
C SER A 810 20.05 23.43 -35.46
N ARG A 811 19.83 22.92 -34.25
CA ARG A 811 18.55 22.33 -33.87
C ARG A 811 17.69 23.49 -33.37
N PRO A 812 16.43 23.63 -33.81
CA PRO A 812 15.52 24.56 -33.17
C PRO A 812 15.51 24.20 -31.68
N PRO A 813 15.62 25.17 -30.76
CA PRO A 813 15.56 24.86 -29.34
C PRO A 813 14.23 24.16 -29.12
N ARG A 814 14.27 22.86 -28.85
CA ARG A 814 13.11 22.17 -28.26
C ARG A 814 13.04 22.78 -26.89
N ALA A 815 12.14 23.76 -26.74
CA ALA A 815 11.92 24.61 -25.57
C ALA A 815 12.81 24.14 -24.43
N THR A 816 14.06 24.61 -24.43
CA THR A 816 15.00 24.28 -23.39
C THR A 816 14.26 24.59 -22.11
N SER A 817 14.25 23.60 -21.22
CA SER A 817 13.77 23.77 -19.87
C SER A 817 14.45 25.02 -19.31
N ARG A 818 13.81 26.19 -19.43
CA ARG A 818 13.88 27.27 -18.43
C ARG A 818 13.94 26.52 -17.12
N ALA A 819 15.03 26.64 -16.35
CA ALA A 819 15.20 26.01 -15.05
C ALA A 819 13.81 25.84 -14.44
N ARG A 820 13.30 24.59 -14.42
CA ARG A 820 11.84 24.36 -14.34
C ARG A 820 11.37 25.10 -13.11
N GLU A 821 10.66 26.20 -13.34
CA GLU A 821 10.14 27.04 -12.27
C GLU A 821 9.38 26.09 -11.37
N ALA A 822 9.79 25.97 -10.09
CA ALA A 822 9.14 25.04 -9.18
C ALA A 822 7.62 25.23 -9.31
N ALA A 823 6.91 24.13 -9.53
CA ALA A 823 5.50 24.17 -9.90
C ALA A 823 4.76 25.02 -8.87
N LEU A 824 4.03 26.03 -9.34
CA LEU A 824 3.25 26.88 -8.45
C LEU A 824 2.29 25.99 -7.67
N PRO A 825 2.19 26.16 -6.35
CA PRO A 825 1.45 25.24 -5.52
C PRO A 825 -0.05 25.27 -5.87
N PRO A 826 -0.76 24.14 -5.71
CA PRO A 826 -2.16 24.02 -6.12
C PRO A 826 -3.10 24.93 -5.31
N TRP A 827 -2.66 25.46 -4.17
CA TRP A 827 -3.40 26.44 -3.38
C TRP A 827 -3.34 27.86 -3.98
N LEU A 828 -2.42 28.15 -4.90
CA LEU A 828 -2.32 29.46 -5.55
C LEU A 828 -3.55 29.67 -6.47
N PRO A 829 -4.24 30.83 -6.40
CA PRO A 829 -5.38 31.10 -7.27
C PRO A 829 -5.00 31.01 -8.75
N PRO A 830 -5.92 30.62 -9.66
CA PRO A 830 -5.66 30.61 -11.10
C PRO A 830 -5.20 31.96 -11.67
N SER A 831 -5.58 33.07 -11.02
CA SER A 831 -5.13 34.42 -11.35
C SER A 831 -3.66 34.70 -11.04
N ARG A 832 -3.01 33.82 -10.26
CA ARG A 832 -1.66 33.99 -9.67
C ARG A 832 -1.50 35.26 -8.84
N THR A 833 -2.58 35.89 -8.39
CA THR A 833 -2.52 37.13 -7.60
C THR A 833 -2.87 36.89 -6.13
N ILE A 834 -2.01 37.35 -5.22
CA ILE A 834 -2.23 37.32 -3.77
C ILE A 834 -1.80 38.66 -3.17
N GLY A 835 -2.66 39.26 -2.32
CA GLY A 835 -2.37 40.50 -1.61
C GLY A 835 -1.95 41.67 -2.52
N GLY A 836 -2.50 41.74 -3.74
CA GLY A 836 -2.13 42.78 -4.72
C GLY A 836 -0.85 42.51 -5.51
N PHE A 837 -0.22 41.34 -5.34
CA PHE A 837 0.99 40.93 -6.07
C PHE A 837 0.71 39.76 -7.02
N TYR A 838 1.15 39.89 -8.27
CA TYR A 838 1.11 38.83 -9.27
C TYR A 838 2.38 37.97 -9.17
N VAL A 839 2.20 36.70 -8.82
CA VAL A 839 3.26 35.70 -8.68
C VAL A 839 3.75 35.29 -10.08
N LEU A 840 5.03 35.54 -10.32
CA LEU A 840 5.71 35.17 -11.55
C LEU A 840 6.17 33.72 -11.51
N ARG A 841 6.96 33.36 -10.48
CA ARG A 841 7.56 32.02 -10.31
C ARG A 841 7.90 31.74 -8.85
N ALA A 842 8.08 30.48 -8.48
CA ALA A 842 8.65 30.11 -7.19
C ALA A 842 10.19 30.30 -7.19
N LEU A 843 10.74 30.69 -6.03
CA LEU A 843 12.18 30.78 -5.76
C LEU A 843 12.69 29.60 -4.92
N GLY A 844 11.86 29.07 -4.01
CA GLY A 844 12.22 27.91 -3.18
C GLY A 844 11.14 27.59 -2.14
N SER A 845 11.22 26.40 -1.55
CA SER A 845 10.35 25.92 -0.45
C SER A 845 11.20 25.48 0.74
N GLY A 846 10.97 26.07 1.91
CA GLY A 846 11.72 25.77 3.14
C GLY A 846 10.82 25.29 4.30
N ALA A 847 11.42 25.02 5.46
CA ALA A 847 10.73 24.49 6.65
C ALA A 847 9.65 25.42 7.25
N VAL A 848 9.68 26.72 6.90
CA VAL A 848 8.80 27.79 7.42
C VAL A 848 7.90 28.43 6.34
N GLY A 849 8.02 28.04 5.07
CA GLY A 849 7.17 28.57 3.99
C GLY A 849 7.80 28.54 2.60
N SER A 850 7.04 29.01 1.60
CA SER A 850 7.48 29.14 0.21
C SER A 850 7.80 30.60 -0.14
N VAL A 851 8.81 30.81 -0.97
CA VAL A 851 9.19 32.15 -1.48
C VAL A 851 8.97 32.20 -2.99
N PHE A 852 8.41 33.30 -3.48
CA PHE A 852 8.06 33.54 -4.89
C PHE A 852 8.65 34.85 -5.41
N VAL A 853 8.97 34.92 -6.71
CA VAL A 853 9.14 36.22 -7.38
C VAL A 853 7.76 36.75 -7.74
N ALA A 854 7.50 38.02 -7.43
CA ALA A 854 6.24 38.67 -7.75
C ALA A 854 6.43 40.11 -8.26
N ARG A 855 5.38 40.66 -8.88
CA ARG A 855 5.24 42.07 -9.26
C ARG A 855 3.95 42.64 -8.66
N ARG A 856 3.81 43.97 -8.59
CA ARG A 856 2.50 44.58 -8.32
C ARG A 856 1.52 44.16 -9.41
N ALA A 857 0.31 43.77 -9.02
CA ALA A 857 -0.68 43.21 -9.95
C ALA A 857 -1.07 44.18 -11.07
N GLU A 858 -1.09 45.48 -10.78
CA GLU A 858 -1.36 46.56 -11.74
C GLU A 858 -0.26 46.67 -12.82
N GLU A 859 0.97 46.26 -12.49
CA GLU A 859 2.15 46.34 -13.35
C GLU A 859 2.50 44.99 -13.98
N ARG A 860 1.61 43.98 -13.88
CA ARG A 860 1.88 42.61 -14.34
C ARG A 860 2.31 42.50 -15.80
N SER A 861 1.85 43.43 -16.64
CA SER A 861 2.14 43.48 -18.08
C SER A 861 3.37 44.34 -18.42
N ASN A 862 3.98 45.00 -17.44
CA ASN A 862 5.17 45.80 -17.64
C ASN A 862 6.43 44.97 -17.30
N GLU A 863 7.21 44.62 -18.32
CA GLU A 863 8.41 43.80 -18.16
C GLU A 863 9.54 44.52 -17.43
N THR A 864 9.54 45.86 -17.38
CA THR A 864 10.54 46.67 -16.67
C THR A 864 10.12 47.03 -15.25
N ALA A 865 8.93 46.60 -14.80
CA ALA A 865 8.45 46.88 -13.46
C ALA A 865 9.29 46.17 -12.37
N PRO A 866 9.51 46.81 -11.20
CA PRO A 866 10.25 46.23 -10.10
C PRO A 866 9.71 44.86 -9.68
N ARG A 867 10.62 43.93 -9.39
CA ARG A 867 10.29 42.59 -8.89
C ARG A 867 10.53 42.53 -7.38
N PHE A 868 9.78 41.65 -6.73
CA PHE A 868 9.79 41.47 -5.28
C PHE A 868 9.91 39.99 -4.92
N ALA A 869 10.47 39.69 -3.76
CA ALA A 869 10.41 38.38 -3.14
C ALA A 869 9.20 38.32 -2.20
N LEU A 870 8.32 37.34 -2.39
CA LEU A 870 7.07 37.17 -1.67
C LEU A 870 7.11 35.85 -0.91
N LYS A 871 7.13 35.91 0.42
CA LYS A 871 7.16 34.77 1.32
C LYS A 871 5.74 34.46 1.82
N VAL A 872 5.33 33.20 1.71
CA VAL A 872 4.03 32.69 2.15
C VAL A 872 4.25 31.53 3.13
N PRO A 873 3.61 31.54 4.30
CA PRO A 873 3.76 30.46 5.28
C PRO A 873 3.08 29.18 4.78
N GLU A 874 3.73 28.04 5.01
CA GLU A 874 3.17 26.71 4.71
C GLU A 874 3.05 25.88 5.98
N TYR A 875 1.81 25.67 6.42
CA TYR A 875 1.53 24.78 7.53
C TYR A 875 1.51 23.31 7.03
N ALA A 876 2.66 22.64 7.13
CA ALA A 876 2.87 21.27 6.66
C ALA A 876 3.00 20.24 7.81
N GLY A 877 2.98 18.94 7.48
CA GLY A 877 2.92 17.83 8.44
C GLY A 877 4.12 17.64 9.38
N SER A 878 5.19 18.43 9.26
CA SER A 878 6.26 18.54 10.26
C SER A 878 5.91 19.56 11.34
N ALA A 879 5.43 20.75 10.95
CA ALA A 879 4.98 21.81 11.85
C ALA A 879 3.75 21.39 12.68
N ALA A 880 2.82 20.62 12.07
CA ALA A 880 1.62 20.12 12.74
C ALA A 880 1.88 19.13 13.89
N ARG A 881 3.12 18.60 14.03
CA ARG A 881 3.49 17.72 15.15
C ARG A 881 3.92 18.47 16.40
N THR A 882 4.24 19.77 16.27
CA THR A 882 4.91 20.56 17.32
C THR A 882 4.22 21.87 17.63
N LEU A 883 3.48 22.47 16.69
CA LEU A 883 2.78 23.74 16.85
C LEU A 883 1.41 23.71 16.16
N SER A 884 0.43 24.40 16.73
CA SER A 884 -0.85 24.65 16.07
C SER A 884 -0.70 25.64 14.90
N GLU A 885 -1.64 25.62 13.95
CA GLU A 885 -1.67 26.57 12.82
C GLU A 885 -1.73 28.02 13.32
N GLY A 886 -2.46 28.28 14.41
CA GLY A 886 -2.54 29.59 15.05
C GLY A 886 -1.20 30.07 15.60
N GLU A 887 -0.46 29.21 16.29
CA GLU A 887 0.88 29.52 16.81
C GLU A 887 1.88 29.74 15.68
N PHE A 888 1.82 28.94 14.62
CA PHE A 888 2.66 29.11 13.44
C PHE A 888 2.43 30.46 12.73
N LEU A 889 1.16 30.84 12.54
CA LEU A 889 0.80 32.14 11.96
C LEU A 889 1.15 33.32 12.89
N GLN A 890 1.10 33.12 14.21
CA GLN A 890 1.57 34.10 15.19
C GLN A 890 3.07 34.35 15.04
N LEU A 891 3.87 33.29 14.89
CA LEU A 891 5.32 33.41 14.68
C LEU A 891 5.65 34.17 13.39
N PHE A 892 4.91 33.92 12.31
CA PHE A 892 5.08 34.65 11.04
C PHE A 892 4.73 36.15 11.17
N ARG A 893 3.73 36.50 12.00
CA ARG A 893 3.42 37.91 12.31
C ARG A 893 4.49 38.57 13.18
N GLU A 894 5.08 37.83 14.10
CA GLU A 894 6.18 38.31 14.95
C GLU A 894 7.46 38.57 14.12
N GLU A 895 7.78 37.70 13.15
CA GLU A 895 8.85 37.90 12.16
C GLU A 895 8.64 39.21 11.39
N ALA A 896 7.46 39.38 10.79
CA ALA A 896 7.13 40.58 10.03
C ALA A 896 7.18 41.86 10.89
N GLY A 897 6.69 41.78 12.12
CA GLY A 897 6.70 42.89 13.08
C GLY A 897 8.12 43.28 13.51
N ALA A 898 9.02 42.31 13.66
CA ALA A 898 10.42 42.58 13.97
C ALA A 898 11.13 43.31 12.82
N LEU A 899 10.89 42.88 11.58
CA LEU A 899 11.50 43.51 10.39
C LEU A 899 11.01 44.92 10.12
N LEU A 900 9.75 45.24 10.44
CA LEU A 900 9.22 46.60 10.36
C LEU A 900 9.95 47.59 11.29
N ALA A 901 10.58 47.10 12.37
CA ALA A 901 11.32 47.93 13.32
C ALA A 901 12.77 48.19 12.88
N VAL A 902 13.28 47.47 11.89
CA VAL A 902 14.67 47.60 11.42
C VAL A 902 14.78 48.76 10.42
N PRO A 903 15.71 49.70 10.60
CA PRO A 903 15.89 50.81 9.66
C PRO A 903 16.41 50.30 8.30
N PRO A 904 16.08 50.98 7.18
CA PRO A 904 16.65 50.65 5.87
C PRO A 904 18.18 50.70 5.91
N HIS A 905 18.84 49.63 5.47
CA HIS A 905 20.28 49.49 5.49
C HIS A 905 20.78 48.82 4.19
N PRO A 906 21.90 49.25 3.59
CA PRO A 906 22.38 48.70 2.31
C PRO A 906 22.68 47.20 2.35
N ASN A 907 23.08 46.68 3.52
CA ASN A 907 23.39 45.26 3.71
C ASN A 907 22.21 44.39 4.20
N LEU A 908 20.98 44.92 4.21
CA LEU A 908 19.77 44.19 4.59
C LEU A 908 18.72 44.27 3.48
N ALA A 909 18.08 43.16 3.12
CA ALA A 909 16.99 43.20 2.15
C ALA A 909 15.82 44.02 2.69
N LYS A 910 15.38 45.01 1.92
CA LYS A 910 14.34 45.94 2.37
C LYS A 910 12.97 45.25 2.48
N LEU A 911 12.30 45.41 3.62
CA LEU A 911 10.90 45.05 3.76
C LEU A 911 10.02 46.02 2.96
N VAL A 912 9.13 45.48 2.11
CA VAL A 912 8.20 46.28 1.30
C VAL A 912 6.85 46.38 1.98
N THR A 913 6.24 45.25 2.31
CA THR A 913 4.95 45.20 3.01
C THR A 913 4.69 43.84 3.65
N PHE A 914 3.81 43.82 4.64
CA PHE A 914 3.27 42.62 5.24
C PHE A 914 1.73 42.72 5.23
N ASP A 915 1.07 41.73 4.61
CA ASP A 915 -0.39 41.67 4.55
C ASP A 915 -0.89 40.39 5.22
N ALA A 916 -1.33 40.54 6.47
CA ALA A 916 -1.93 39.46 7.26
C ALA A 916 -3.35 39.08 6.79
N GLY A 917 -4.00 39.93 5.99
CA GLY A 917 -5.37 39.76 5.48
C GLY A 917 -5.42 39.18 4.07
N ALA A 918 -4.27 39.01 3.40
CA ALA A 918 -4.19 38.39 2.09
C ALA A 918 -4.82 36.99 2.10
N ARG A 919 -5.58 36.68 1.03
CA ARG A 919 -6.20 35.37 0.82
C ARG A 919 -5.58 34.68 -0.40
N PRO A 920 -5.40 33.34 -0.38
CA PRO A 920 -5.81 32.40 0.66
C PRO A 920 -4.90 32.36 1.90
N LYS A 921 -3.73 32.98 1.85
CA LYS A 921 -2.71 32.96 2.93
C LYS A 921 -2.09 34.35 3.11
N PRO A 922 -1.63 34.71 4.32
CA PRO A 922 -0.91 35.96 4.56
C PRO A 922 0.42 35.99 3.81
N ILE A 923 0.93 37.19 3.52
CA ILE A 923 2.15 37.38 2.73
C ILE A 923 3.11 38.36 3.38
N LEU A 924 4.41 38.10 3.22
CA LEU A 924 5.50 39.02 3.54
C LEU A 924 6.25 39.34 2.24
N VAL A 925 6.31 40.61 1.86
CA VAL A 925 6.91 41.08 0.61
C VAL A 925 8.17 41.88 0.91
N MET A 926 9.28 41.47 0.34
CA MET A 926 10.61 42.06 0.50
C MET A 926 11.25 42.38 -0.86
N GLU A 927 12.31 43.15 -0.84
CA GLU A 927 13.18 43.38 -1.98
C GLU A 927 13.68 42.06 -2.56
N LEU A 928 13.58 41.89 -3.87
CA LEU A 928 14.29 40.83 -4.56
C LEU A 928 15.73 41.28 -4.78
N VAL A 929 16.66 40.71 -4.02
CA VAL A 929 18.09 40.92 -4.25
C VAL A 929 18.54 39.95 -5.33
N GLU A 930 19.00 40.48 -6.46
CA GLU A 930 19.50 39.70 -7.58
C GLU A 930 21.02 39.59 -7.50
N GLY A 931 21.54 38.36 -7.65
CA GLY A 931 22.96 38.03 -7.60
C GLY A 931 23.23 36.62 -7.04
N PRO A 932 24.48 36.15 -7.07
CA PRO A 932 24.85 34.85 -6.51
C PRO A 932 24.84 34.86 -4.98
N THR A 933 24.52 33.71 -4.38
CA THR A 933 24.68 33.52 -2.92
C THR A 933 26.16 33.46 -2.55
N LEU A 934 26.50 33.88 -1.33
CA LEU A 934 27.87 33.79 -0.82
C LEU A 934 28.35 32.33 -0.77
N GLU A 935 27.46 31.39 -0.43
CA GLU A 935 27.73 29.95 -0.51
C GLU A 935 28.26 29.56 -1.90
N ARG A 936 27.55 29.97 -2.96
CA ARG A 936 27.96 29.65 -4.33
C ARG A 936 29.29 30.29 -4.72
N ILE A 937 29.54 31.51 -4.24
CA ILE A 937 30.80 32.22 -4.52
C ILE A 937 31.98 31.53 -3.84
N ILE A 938 31.81 31.08 -2.58
CA ILE A 938 32.82 30.32 -1.84
C ILE A 938 33.08 28.97 -2.54
N GLU A 939 32.02 28.21 -2.87
CA GLU A 939 32.13 26.91 -3.56
C GLU A 939 32.82 27.01 -4.92
N THR A 940 32.51 28.04 -5.70
CA THR A 940 33.08 28.23 -7.05
C THR A 940 34.49 28.81 -7.04
N GLY A 941 35.02 29.13 -5.86
CA GLY A 941 36.33 29.72 -5.67
C GLY A 941 36.44 31.15 -6.21
N ALA A 942 35.32 31.84 -6.36
CA ALA A 942 35.22 33.12 -7.05
C ALA A 942 35.40 34.33 -6.12
N LEU A 943 36.18 34.19 -5.04
CA LEU A 943 36.44 35.23 -4.04
C LEU A 943 37.92 35.64 -4.08
N ASP A 944 38.21 36.92 -3.85
CA ASP A 944 39.56 37.40 -3.50
C ASP A 944 39.53 37.97 -2.08
N MET A 945 40.70 38.26 -1.49
CA MET A 945 40.73 38.72 -0.10
C MET A 945 40.09 40.09 0.11
N GLU A 946 40.16 40.97 -0.88
CA GLU A 946 39.56 42.30 -0.78
C GLU A 946 38.02 42.21 -0.77
N ARG A 947 37.47 41.33 -1.61
CA ARG A 947 36.05 40.97 -1.66
C ARG A 947 35.62 40.27 -0.37
N ALA A 948 36.42 39.34 0.14
CA ALA A 948 36.16 38.66 1.41
C ALA A 948 35.99 39.64 2.58
N LEU A 949 36.90 40.62 2.69
CA LEU A 949 36.84 41.66 3.72
C LEU A 949 35.59 42.52 3.60
N ARG A 950 35.25 42.96 2.38
CA ARG A 950 34.03 43.74 2.12
C ARG A 950 32.77 42.97 2.49
N VAL A 951 32.70 41.68 2.14
CA VAL A 951 31.57 40.82 2.46
C VAL A 951 31.42 40.66 3.98
N MET A 952 32.50 40.34 4.69
CA MET A 952 32.49 40.23 6.16
C MET A 952 32.05 41.52 6.83
N TRP A 953 32.60 42.66 6.40
CA TRP A 953 32.23 43.97 6.92
C TRP A 953 30.74 44.27 6.66
N GLY A 954 30.25 44.00 5.45
CA GLY A 954 28.85 44.22 5.10
C GLY A 954 27.87 43.36 5.91
N ILE A 955 28.22 42.09 6.18
CA ILE A 955 27.42 41.22 7.05
C ILE A 955 27.40 41.77 8.48
N ALA A 956 28.57 42.12 9.03
CA ALA A 956 28.68 42.68 10.38
C ALA A 956 27.89 43.99 10.52
N SER A 957 28.00 44.88 9.54
CA SER A 957 27.27 46.15 9.48
C SER A 957 25.75 45.94 9.44
N GLY A 958 25.27 45.01 8.62
CA GLY A 958 23.84 44.65 8.56
C GLY A 958 23.32 44.09 9.89
N LEU A 959 24.06 43.21 10.54
CA LEU A 959 23.71 42.68 11.87
C LEU A 959 23.69 43.79 12.93
N GLY A 960 24.65 44.72 12.89
CA GLY A 960 24.69 45.88 13.77
C GLY A 960 23.39 46.69 13.72
N ALA A 961 22.89 46.99 12.50
CA ALA A 961 21.64 47.70 12.31
C ALA A 961 20.41 46.96 12.88
N MET A 962 20.39 45.63 12.83
CA MET A 962 19.32 44.83 13.47
C MET A 962 19.44 44.85 15.00
N HIS A 963 20.67 44.73 15.51
CA HIS A 963 20.96 44.65 16.94
C HIS A 963 20.64 45.96 17.68
N GLU A 964 20.81 47.13 17.03
CA GLU A 964 20.44 48.45 17.58
C GLU A 964 18.96 48.55 17.99
N VAL A 965 18.07 47.86 17.25
CA VAL A 965 16.63 47.82 17.55
C VAL A 965 16.19 46.56 18.32
N GLY A 966 17.18 45.80 18.82
CA GLY A 966 17.02 44.61 19.63
C GLY A 966 16.51 43.38 18.87
N VAL A 967 16.73 43.31 17.57
CA VAL A 967 16.31 42.21 16.70
C VAL A 967 17.53 41.40 16.28
N GLY A 968 17.48 40.07 16.40
CA GLY A 968 18.49 39.18 15.82
C GLY A 968 18.01 38.53 14.52
N HIS A 969 18.96 38.07 13.69
CA HIS A 969 18.72 37.36 12.43
C HIS A 969 18.40 35.87 12.66
N LEU A 970 19.16 35.22 13.57
CA LEU A 970 19.01 33.85 14.06
C LEU A 970 19.21 32.70 13.04
N ASP A 971 19.33 32.98 11.74
CA ASP A 971 19.73 32.00 10.73
C ASP A 971 20.86 32.52 9.81
N LEU A 972 21.92 33.08 10.40
CA LEU A 972 23.04 33.57 9.61
C LEU A 972 23.88 32.41 9.06
N LYS A 973 24.00 32.33 7.73
CA LYS A 973 24.79 31.35 6.98
C LYS A 973 25.09 31.86 5.56
N PRO A 974 26.08 31.29 4.82
CA PRO A 974 26.42 31.76 3.49
C PRO A 974 25.28 31.71 2.46
N SER A 975 24.35 30.76 2.56
CA SER A 975 23.17 30.70 1.66
C SER A 975 22.16 31.83 1.88
N ASN A 976 22.23 32.53 3.03
CA ASN A 976 21.38 33.68 3.38
C ASN A 976 22.07 35.04 3.15
N VAL A 977 23.18 35.06 2.41
CA VAL A 977 23.88 36.28 1.98
C VAL A 977 23.92 36.31 0.46
N ILE A 978 23.39 37.36 -0.17
CA ILE A 978 23.43 37.55 -1.62
C ILE A 978 24.38 38.70 -1.95
N LEU A 979 25.26 38.52 -2.95
CA LEU A 979 26.11 39.59 -3.46
C LEU A 979 25.38 40.29 -4.62
N ARG A 980 25.05 41.57 -4.48
CA ARG A 980 24.31 42.33 -5.49
C ARG A 980 25.12 42.46 -6.79
N ASP A 981 24.46 42.23 -7.92
CA ASP A 981 25.03 42.40 -9.26
C ASP A 981 25.52 43.85 -9.51
N PRO A 982 26.76 44.08 -9.97
CA PRO A 982 27.30 45.41 -10.27
C PRO A 982 26.51 46.19 -11.35
N ASP A 983 25.74 45.54 -12.22
CA ASP A 983 24.91 46.20 -13.25
C ASP A 983 23.50 46.62 -12.75
N GLY A 984 23.20 46.44 -11.46
CA GLY A 984 21.93 46.82 -10.84
C GLY A 984 21.79 48.34 -10.58
N PRO A 985 20.58 48.86 -10.29
CA PRO A 985 20.28 50.30 -10.18
C PRO A 985 20.83 51.00 -8.91
N GLY A 986 21.84 50.44 -8.23
CA GLY A 986 22.50 51.01 -7.05
C GLY A 986 23.87 51.62 -7.38
N PRO A 987 24.42 52.52 -6.54
CA PRO A 987 25.74 53.07 -6.76
C PRO A 987 26.81 51.97 -6.61
N GLU A 988 27.75 51.99 -7.55
CA GLU A 988 28.96 51.16 -7.70
C GLU A 988 29.46 50.53 -6.38
N LEU A 989 29.30 49.20 -6.22
CA LEU A 989 30.09 48.22 -5.43
C LEU A 989 29.29 46.89 -5.24
N GLU A 990 29.95 45.73 -5.36
CA GLU A 990 29.40 44.42 -4.97
C GLU A 990 29.03 44.42 -3.48
N THR A 991 27.75 44.65 -3.17
CA THR A 991 27.25 44.78 -1.80
C THR A 991 26.72 43.44 -1.30
N SER A 992 27.19 42.96 -0.13
CA SER A 992 26.61 41.78 0.53
C SER A 992 25.31 42.15 1.24
N VAL A 993 24.24 41.41 0.95
CA VAL A 993 22.89 41.68 1.49
C VAL A 993 22.38 40.46 2.22
N LEU A 994 22.01 40.62 3.49
CA LEU A 994 21.34 39.59 4.27
C LEU A 994 19.90 39.42 3.82
N VAL A 995 19.52 38.16 3.59
CA VAL A 995 18.20 37.72 3.16
C VAL A 995 17.67 36.61 4.08
N ASP A 996 16.39 36.28 3.92
CA ASP A 996 15.66 35.26 4.69
C ASP A 996 15.69 35.42 6.22
N PHE A 997 14.79 36.27 6.69
CA PHE A 997 14.59 36.58 8.10
C PHE A 997 13.66 35.59 8.82
N GLY A 998 13.54 34.34 8.35
CA GLY A 998 12.59 33.33 8.85
C GLY A 998 12.63 33.02 10.34
N LEU A 999 13.75 33.30 10.98
CA LEU A 999 13.92 33.12 12.42
C LEU A 999 14.08 34.45 13.17
N ALA A 1000 14.09 35.59 12.47
CA ALA A 1000 14.41 36.89 13.03
C ALA A 1000 13.39 37.32 14.10
N GLY A 1001 13.89 37.96 15.16
CA GLY A 1001 13.05 38.39 16.26
C GLY A 1001 13.80 38.83 17.50
N ARG A 1002 13.03 39.14 18.54
CA ARG A 1002 13.54 39.62 19.84
C ARG A 1002 13.75 38.52 20.88
N LYS A 1003 13.37 37.28 20.55
CA LYS A 1003 13.44 36.12 21.45
C LYS A 1003 14.11 34.96 20.72
N LEU A 1004 14.98 34.26 21.43
CA LEU A 1004 15.66 33.06 20.96
C LEU A 1004 14.80 31.82 21.26
N ARG A 1005 14.67 30.90 20.31
CA ARG A 1005 13.91 29.66 20.44
C ARG A 1005 14.86 28.45 20.51
N PRO A 1006 14.60 27.43 21.33
CA PRO A 1006 15.45 26.23 21.32
C PRO A 1006 15.49 25.59 19.93
N GLY A 1007 16.69 25.29 19.44
CA GLY A 1007 16.93 24.68 18.12
C GLY A 1007 16.71 25.60 16.91
N CYS A 1008 16.58 26.92 17.09
CA CYS A 1008 16.39 27.86 15.98
C CYS A 1008 17.70 28.28 15.28
N ALA A 1009 18.45 27.32 14.72
CA ALA A 1009 19.62 27.61 13.89
C ALA A 1009 19.96 26.43 12.96
N THR A 1010 20.70 26.73 11.89
CA THR A 1010 21.37 25.70 11.08
C THR A 1010 22.51 25.06 11.89
N ALA A 1011 22.62 23.73 11.89
CA ALA A 1011 23.50 22.97 12.80
C ALA A 1011 24.96 23.46 12.81
N SER A 1012 25.54 23.77 11.64
CA SER A 1012 26.94 24.22 11.48
C SER A 1012 27.26 25.63 11.98
N TYR A 1013 26.24 26.41 12.33
CA TYR A 1013 26.40 27.84 12.71
C TYR A 1013 25.73 28.14 14.06
N GLY A 1014 25.08 27.16 14.69
CA GLY A 1014 24.23 27.36 15.85
C GLY A 1014 24.99 27.55 17.16
N ALA A 1015 24.75 28.67 17.84
CA ALA A 1015 25.36 28.97 19.13
C ALA A 1015 24.93 27.99 20.25
N PRO A 1016 25.78 27.73 21.27
CA PRO A 1016 25.48 26.79 22.36
C PRO A 1016 24.13 27.01 23.08
N GLU A 1017 23.69 28.26 23.23
CA GLU A 1017 22.42 28.60 23.86
C GLU A 1017 21.19 28.22 23.04
N VAL A 1018 21.34 28.09 21.71
CA VAL A 1018 20.29 27.56 20.84
C VAL A 1018 20.01 26.10 21.20
N TRP A 1019 21.05 25.37 21.62
CA TRP A 1019 20.99 23.96 22.00
C TRP A 1019 20.79 23.73 23.50
N GLY A 1020 20.54 24.81 24.26
CA GLY A 1020 20.19 24.73 25.69
C GLY A 1020 21.37 24.82 26.67
N LEU A 1021 22.60 25.06 26.20
CA LEU A 1021 23.75 25.30 27.09
C LEU A 1021 23.82 26.80 27.47
N MET A 1022 23.50 27.12 28.73
CA MET A 1022 23.50 28.50 29.24
C MET A 1022 24.10 28.63 30.66
N PRO A 1023 24.80 29.75 30.97
CA PRO A 1023 25.17 30.10 32.33
C PRO A 1023 23.95 30.21 33.24
N LYS A 1024 24.08 29.74 34.49
CA LYS A 1024 23.01 29.81 35.49
C LYS A 1024 22.50 31.26 35.66
N GLY A 1025 21.18 31.43 35.71
CA GLY A 1025 20.52 32.71 35.99
C GLY A 1025 20.38 33.68 34.81
N HIS A 1026 20.66 33.24 33.58
CA HIS A 1026 20.57 34.07 32.38
C HIS A 1026 19.53 33.53 31.39
N SER A 1027 18.94 34.43 30.61
CA SER A 1027 18.01 34.09 29.53
C SER A 1027 18.72 34.25 28.19
N PRO A 1028 18.51 33.33 27.23
CA PRO A 1028 19.13 33.42 25.91
C PRO A 1028 18.64 34.67 25.19
N ARG A 1029 19.56 35.35 24.50
CA ARG A 1029 19.28 36.57 23.72
C ARG A 1029 19.66 36.34 22.26
N PRO A 1030 18.91 36.91 21.30
CA PRO A 1030 19.23 36.73 19.88
C PRO A 1030 20.59 37.29 19.44
N MET A 1031 20.95 38.50 19.89
CA MET A 1031 22.11 39.21 19.38
C MET A 1031 23.45 38.49 19.63
N PRO A 1032 23.74 37.95 20.83
CA PRO A 1032 24.94 37.13 21.03
C PRO A 1032 24.98 35.87 20.16
N ALA A 1033 23.83 35.27 19.83
CA ALA A 1033 23.77 34.08 18.97
C ALA A 1033 24.13 34.41 17.51
N ASP A 1034 23.71 35.58 17.01
CA ASP A 1034 24.14 36.06 15.68
C ASP A 1034 25.65 36.32 15.63
N VAL A 1035 26.24 36.87 16.70
CA VAL A 1035 27.69 37.09 16.80
C VAL A 1035 28.44 35.77 16.69
N TYR A 1036 27.95 34.72 17.34
CA TYR A 1036 28.56 33.39 17.25
C TYR A 1036 28.49 32.83 15.83
N ALA A 1037 27.31 32.93 15.19
CA ALA A 1037 27.14 32.52 13.79
C ALA A 1037 28.05 33.34 12.85
N LEU A 1038 28.23 34.64 13.12
CA LEU A 1038 29.12 35.52 12.36
C LEU A 1038 30.58 35.06 12.46
N GLY A 1039 31.04 34.65 13.65
CA GLY A 1039 32.36 34.06 13.81
C GLY A 1039 32.58 32.80 12.96
N CYS A 1040 31.56 31.93 12.89
CA CYS A 1040 31.59 30.74 12.02
C CYS A 1040 31.65 31.13 10.52
N VAL A 1041 30.80 32.07 10.09
CA VAL A 1041 30.74 32.54 8.70
C VAL A 1041 32.01 33.28 8.28
N MET A 1042 32.61 34.08 9.16
CA MET A 1042 33.87 34.78 8.89
C MET A 1042 35.02 33.80 8.67
N TYR A 1043 35.10 32.74 9.48
CA TYR A 1043 36.07 31.66 9.25
C TYR A 1043 35.88 31.03 7.87
N GLU A 1044 34.64 30.71 7.50
CA GLU A 1044 34.31 30.11 6.20
C GLU A 1044 34.60 31.05 5.02
N ILE A 1045 34.35 32.36 5.17
CA ILE A 1045 34.72 33.36 4.18
C ILE A 1045 36.24 33.44 4.01
N LEU A 1046 37.03 33.33 5.08
CA LEU A 1046 38.50 33.43 5.00
C LEU A 1046 39.16 32.19 4.39
N THR A 1047 38.59 31.00 4.65
CA THR A 1047 39.22 29.71 4.37
C THR A 1047 38.54 28.92 3.25
N GLY A 1048 37.32 29.30 2.88
CA GLY A 1048 36.46 28.53 1.99
C GLY A 1048 35.99 27.19 2.59
N GLN A 1049 36.16 26.98 3.91
CA GLN A 1049 35.81 25.75 4.61
C GLN A 1049 34.85 26.04 5.76
N THR A 1050 33.78 25.26 5.90
CA THR A 1050 32.88 25.36 7.04
C THR A 1050 33.60 24.97 8.33
N LEU A 1051 33.53 25.83 9.37
CA LEU A 1051 34.31 25.66 10.61
C LEU A 1051 34.00 24.33 11.34
N PHE A 1052 32.72 23.98 11.43
CA PHE A 1052 32.24 22.74 12.06
C PHE A 1052 31.51 21.86 11.04
N THR A 1053 32.05 20.67 10.82
CA THR A 1053 31.46 19.67 9.91
C THR A 1053 31.44 18.29 10.58
N GLY A 1054 30.53 17.41 10.17
CA GLY A 1054 30.40 16.08 10.78
C GLY A 1054 29.37 15.20 10.08
N PRO A 1055 29.35 13.90 10.37
CA PRO A 1055 28.45 12.94 9.72
C PRO A 1055 26.98 13.09 10.10
N THR A 1056 26.66 13.79 11.20
CA THR A 1056 25.28 14.02 11.67
C THR A 1056 25.13 15.41 12.27
N ASP A 1057 23.91 15.99 12.23
CA ASP A 1057 23.63 17.25 12.92
C ASP A 1057 23.97 17.17 14.42
N LEU A 1058 23.77 16.01 15.06
CA LEU A 1058 24.10 15.81 16.46
C LEU A 1058 25.60 15.88 16.75
N SER A 1059 26.46 15.35 15.87
CA SER A 1059 27.91 15.42 16.05
C SER A 1059 28.42 16.85 15.83
N ILE A 1060 27.84 17.58 14.88
CA ILE A 1060 28.13 19.01 14.65
C ILE A 1060 27.70 19.85 15.86
N VAL A 1061 26.47 19.67 16.34
CA VAL A 1061 25.97 20.37 17.55
C VAL A 1061 26.85 20.04 18.76
N THR A 1062 27.28 18.79 18.90
CA THR A 1062 28.19 18.37 19.98
C THR A 1062 29.53 19.09 19.88
N ALA A 1063 30.08 19.28 18.68
CA ALA A 1063 31.32 20.03 18.47
C ALA A 1063 31.18 21.47 18.96
N HIS A 1064 30.06 22.16 18.65
CA HIS A 1064 29.76 23.51 19.17
C HIS A 1064 29.69 23.56 20.70
N LEU A 1065 29.27 22.48 21.36
CA LEU A 1065 29.14 22.41 22.82
C LEU A 1065 30.46 22.06 23.55
N GLN A 1066 31.51 21.66 22.83
CA GLN A 1066 32.75 21.12 23.40
C GLN A 1066 33.93 22.10 23.43
N HIS A 1067 33.81 23.26 22.78
CA HIS A 1067 34.86 24.28 22.74
C HIS A 1067 34.40 25.60 23.36
N ASP A 1068 35.33 26.45 23.78
CA ASP A 1068 35.08 27.82 24.25
C ASP A 1068 35.93 28.84 23.48
N GLY A 1069 35.81 28.81 22.15
CA GLY A 1069 36.59 29.66 21.24
C GLY A 1069 38.03 29.22 20.95
N ASP A 1070 38.67 28.46 21.85
CA ASP A 1070 40.06 28.01 21.68
C ASP A 1070 40.15 26.79 20.72
N LEU A 1071 40.21 27.07 19.42
CA LEU A 1071 40.18 26.07 18.34
C LEU A 1071 41.50 26.02 17.57
N ARG A 1072 42.04 24.82 17.35
CA ARG A 1072 43.25 24.61 16.52
C ARG A 1072 43.15 25.21 15.12
N ALA A 1073 41.96 25.22 14.54
CA ALA A 1073 41.69 25.83 13.24
C ALA A 1073 41.94 27.34 13.23
N LEU A 1074 41.74 28.02 14.36
CA LEU A 1074 42.03 29.45 14.53
C LEU A 1074 43.51 29.68 14.81
N ASP A 1075 44.16 28.82 15.61
CA ASP A 1075 45.60 28.92 15.86
C ASP A 1075 46.41 28.80 14.56
N ALA A 1076 45.98 27.91 13.65
CA ALA A 1076 46.58 27.75 12.32
C ALA A 1076 46.55 29.04 11.48
N LEU A 1077 45.53 29.90 11.64
CA LEU A 1077 45.46 31.20 10.95
C LEU A 1077 46.49 32.19 11.50
N VAL A 1078 46.76 32.17 12.82
CA VAL A 1078 47.78 33.03 13.45
C VAL A 1078 49.19 32.54 13.14
N GLU A 1079 49.39 31.22 13.05
CA GLU A 1079 50.65 30.61 12.63
C GLU A 1079 51.00 30.92 11.17
N LEU A 1080 49.98 31.09 10.32
CA LEU A 1080 50.15 31.49 8.92
C LEU A 1080 50.66 32.94 8.81
N GLU A 1081 50.06 33.86 9.57
CA GLU A 1081 50.45 35.28 9.60
C GLU A 1081 50.06 35.89 10.95
N HIS A 1082 51.05 36.38 11.70
CA HIS A 1082 50.84 36.85 13.07
C HIS A 1082 50.01 38.14 13.13
N ASP A 1083 50.10 38.97 12.09
CA ASP A 1083 49.34 40.22 11.99
C ASP A 1083 47.81 39.99 11.82
N LEU A 1084 47.36 38.74 11.65
CA LEU A 1084 45.94 38.36 11.69
C LEU A 1084 45.38 38.21 13.11
N LEU A 1085 46.25 38.25 14.13
CA LEU A 1085 45.87 38.04 15.52
C LEU A 1085 44.67 38.89 15.97
N PRO A 1086 44.53 40.19 15.63
CA PRO A 1086 43.35 40.97 16.01
C PRO A 1086 42.03 40.42 15.45
N LEU A 1087 42.02 39.94 14.20
CA LEU A 1087 40.85 39.36 13.55
C LEU A 1087 40.54 37.96 14.09
N VAL A 1088 41.57 37.13 14.29
CA VAL A 1088 41.41 35.80 14.86
C VAL A 1088 40.92 35.88 16.31
N ASP A 1089 41.43 36.83 17.11
CA ASP A 1089 40.95 37.06 18.46
C ASP A 1089 39.49 37.53 18.46
N ALA A 1090 39.06 38.36 17.51
CA ALA A 1090 37.65 38.73 17.38
C ALA A 1090 36.76 37.50 17.08
N ILE A 1091 37.19 36.60 16.20
CA ILE A 1091 36.49 35.33 15.91
C ILE A 1091 36.49 34.43 17.15
N ARG A 1092 37.62 34.29 17.84
CA ARG A 1092 37.75 33.50 19.08
C ARG A 1092 36.80 33.99 20.16
N HIS A 1093 36.70 35.31 20.36
CA HIS A 1093 35.76 35.89 21.31
C HIS A 1093 34.31 35.68 20.84
N ALA A 1094 33.98 35.87 19.56
CA ALA A 1094 32.65 35.59 19.03
C ALA A 1094 32.18 34.14 19.30
N LEU A 1095 33.12 33.19 19.34
CA LEU A 1095 32.90 31.76 19.54
C LEU A 1095 32.90 31.28 21.01
N ARG A 1096 32.88 32.19 22.00
CA ARG A 1096 32.77 31.84 23.43
C ARG A 1096 31.43 31.18 23.76
N GLN A 1097 31.44 30.20 24.66
CA GLN A 1097 30.23 29.54 25.16
C GLN A 1097 29.37 30.50 25.98
N ASP A 1098 30.00 31.31 26.84
CA ASP A 1098 29.29 32.35 27.59
C ASP A 1098 29.01 33.55 26.66
N PRO A 1099 27.73 33.85 26.34
CA PRO A 1099 27.38 34.92 25.42
C PRO A 1099 27.81 36.31 25.90
N ARG A 1100 28.12 36.46 27.20
CA ARG A 1100 28.59 37.73 27.79
C ARG A 1100 30.07 38.01 27.50
N GLN A 1101 30.82 36.98 27.11
CA GLN A 1101 32.24 37.08 26.78
C GLN A 1101 32.47 37.22 25.27
N ARG A 1102 31.39 37.27 24.47
CA ARG A 1102 31.47 37.41 23.03
C ARG A 1102 31.81 38.82 22.60
N ALA A 1103 32.54 38.93 21.49
CA ALA A 1103 32.86 40.20 20.86
C ALA A 1103 31.59 40.98 20.50
N THR A 1104 31.66 42.30 20.50
CA THR A 1104 30.58 43.13 19.93
C THR A 1104 30.75 43.24 18.42
N ILE A 1105 29.68 43.62 17.71
CA ILE A 1105 29.77 43.93 16.26
C ILE A 1105 30.82 45.02 16.00
N ASP A 1106 30.91 46.03 16.87
CA ASP A 1106 31.92 47.09 16.77
C ASP A 1106 33.35 46.57 16.92
N ASP A 1107 33.58 45.60 17.81
CA ASP A 1107 34.90 44.97 17.97
C ASP A 1107 35.27 44.16 16.73
N ILE A 1108 34.32 43.45 16.13
CA ILE A 1108 34.51 42.70 14.88
C ILE A 1108 34.82 43.65 13.72
N CYS A 1109 34.06 44.73 13.54
CA CYS A 1109 34.31 45.73 12.50
C CYS A 1109 35.70 46.36 12.65
N ARG A 1110 36.08 46.75 13.88
CA ARG A 1110 37.41 47.31 14.16
C ARG A 1110 38.54 46.32 13.86
N ALA A 1111 38.33 45.03 14.14
CA ALA A 1111 39.31 43.99 13.84
C ALA A 1111 39.47 43.79 12.31
N ILE A 1112 38.37 43.79 11.56
CA ILE A 1112 38.38 43.74 10.09
C ILE A 1112 39.17 44.93 9.52
N GLU A 1113 38.87 46.15 9.98
CA GLU A 1113 39.54 47.38 9.52
C GLU A 1113 41.05 47.37 9.83
N THR A 1114 41.42 46.88 11.02
CA THR A 1114 42.82 46.79 11.45
C THR A 1114 43.63 45.84 10.56
N CYS A 1115 43.06 44.70 10.20
CA CYS A 1115 43.75 43.67 9.39
C CYS A 1115 43.60 43.87 7.87
N ALA A 1116 42.69 44.74 7.40
CA ALA A 1116 42.40 44.91 5.97
C ALA A 1116 43.60 45.26 5.06
N PRO A 1117 44.54 46.17 5.45
CA PRO A 1117 45.70 46.49 4.62
C PRO A 1117 46.66 45.32 4.40
N MET A 1118 46.69 44.36 5.33
CA MET A 1118 47.52 43.15 5.23
C MET A 1118 46.77 42.05 4.46
N LEU A 1119 45.53 41.76 4.87
CA LEU A 1119 44.70 40.70 4.27
C LEU A 1119 44.46 40.92 2.77
N SER A 1120 44.29 42.17 2.33
CA SER A 1120 44.14 42.51 0.89
C SER A 1120 45.34 42.10 0.02
N ARG A 1121 46.51 41.84 0.60
CA ARG A 1121 47.72 41.37 -0.11
C ARG A 1121 47.85 39.85 -0.14
N MET A 1122 47.04 39.13 0.62
CA MET A 1122 47.07 37.67 0.69
C MET A 1122 46.22 37.05 -0.42
N ARG A 1123 46.54 35.81 -0.78
CA ARG A 1123 45.76 35.03 -1.73
C ARG A 1123 44.64 34.30 -1.01
N TRP A 1124 43.41 34.42 -1.51
CA TRP A 1124 42.28 33.62 -1.06
C TRP A 1124 42.25 32.25 -1.77
N PRO A 1125 41.81 31.16 -1.12
CA PRO A 1125 41.51 31.04 0.32
C PRO A 1125 42.76 30.89 1.18
N LEU A 1126 42.66 31.25 2.46
CA LEU A 1126 43.73 30.97 3.43
C LEU A 1126 43.79 29.46 3.73
N PRO A 1127 44.98 28.83 3.69
CA PRO A 1127 45.12 27.41 3.97
C PRO A 1127 44.94 27.14 5.47
N ALA A 1128 43.76 26.68 5.88
CA ALA A 1128 43.47 26.27 7.26
C ALA A 1128 42.64 24.97 7.29
N PRO A 1129 42.86 24.10 8.29
CA PRO A 1129 42.15 22.83 8.40
C PRO A 1129 40.73 23.00 8.98
N ALA A 1130 39.74 22.34 8.39
CA ALA A 1130 38.40 22.20 8.96
C ALA A 1130 38.41 21.31 10.21
N ILE A 1131 37.43 21.49 11.11
CA ILE A 1131 37.22 20.60 12.26
C ILE A 1131 36.21 19.52 11.88
N LEU A 1132 36.69 18.29 11.74
CA LEU A 1132 35.86 17.09 11.61
C LEU A 1132 35.38 16.68 13.01
N ALA A 1133 34.07 16.78 13.24
CA ALA A 1133 33.44 16.24 14.44
C ALA A 1133 33.48 14.71 14.38
N ALA A 1134 34.19 14.09 15.34
CA ALA A 1134 34.31 12.64 15.48
C ALA A 1134 33.00 11.98 15.95
#